data_AF-A0A7S4C2Z4-F1
#
_entry.id   AF-A0A7S4C2Z4-F1
#
_cell.length_a   1.000
_cell.length_b   1.000
_cell.length_c   1.000
_cell.angle_alpha   90.00
_cell.angle_beta   90.00
_cell.angle_gamma   90.00
#
_symmetry.space_group_name_H-M   'P 1'
#
loop_
_entity.id
_entity.type
_entity.pdbx_description
1 polymer ?
#
loop_
_entity_poly.entity_id
_entity_poly.type
_entity_poly.pdbx_seq_one_letter_code
_entity_poly.pdbx_strand_id
1 'polypeptide(L)'
;MRVLISGTTGWIGGELAKKLVAEGSTVSGVGRRPTVIDGVESLQVDIMSNDSCKQISERKYDVAVHLAGSLGWCTLEQAVDINIAGTRRFVQAAIDSGAKRIVVASSVATIGTQAPTHPPSKLPMKPDHKFEGGPWSYAFSKYSVEQLIRYMASDPAYKGIDFVLVRVGATVTDPPEIRHFDGIVNGKEVSWLVDPAACIPKPYTAAEPKVFPEDALCAVALSDQVSCLLSAVKAPLKEGVRTVACVAPKVYASDTVPELMRSWYGEEAASRIDMSYYEQPGHERDPIYDLDVGRQELGWEPKLDLLQSRPEALAAIEAKMAARAKAKADAAAAAPPMKPVNVVVVKRVPKESEEQWLRMANELAEATWKEDGCLQYEFVRGDADTFIIVEKWTSMTHLEAHFATPHFVKLVPAMDAISTTVSIDKCSDALAVNRAPRTTRILVLFDSNSTSTQQMAELVAEGARQLNHMDVRIRCVPGPDNHWDCKDVRQAYIPANFGDVLWADGVACGSPTNLGCISWRMKKFWDDMSQAGFWSRLDGKIGCSFSSVGGEAGGAELVNMAMNSIMMNYGFACFGVTDYVSFKNTLHYGAAVAKAPREEADKMACRRLGRRLAEFTGFYISHRPETHPNVASKAVDYNFWKGPIPPRSADPADLLKLNLMRFDGPVECEMLSAKALDSLPVYPATLPTDSAGKLVAGPGSGSASGGAMKLALVYTKMEDYVHGSTAAAASFVSELLTAKGWRTVVTDDAAAIEKPTAEAYDLIVLVNNSGKIFNPECEALTDHLANGRPVLGVHAALACFLDGVDAVGATPMNATCPLIRQVFGAHFLNHPPPQDGTVKMHREAGDFWRAKDMLGCIPDTFTHHDEFFNFSCNPVAEFGVTPLASVDESTYTGGTMGEQHPIVWCREYGDKNAKIFYCGLGHFSSEYTATGEKKFVAQFLRAGLKYLTGQ
;
A
#
# COMPACT_ATOMS: atom_id res chain seq x y z
N MET A 1 -7.02 2.40 42.78
CA MET A 1 -6.93 3.39 41.68
C MET A 1 -8.19 3.30 40.82
N ARG A 2 -8.51 4.34 40.07
CA ARG A 2 -9.63 4.37 39.13
C ARG A 2 -9.11 4.09 37.72
N VAL A 3 -9.55 2.98 37.14
CA VAL A 3 -9.05 2.50 35.83
C VAL A 3 -10.18 2.51 34.81
N LEU A 4 -9.94 3.19 33.69
CA LEU A 4 -10.81 3.15 32.53
C LEU A 4 -10.29 2.09 31.55
N ILE A 5 -11.13 1.17 31.09
CA ILE A 5 -10.73 0.14 30.12
C ILE A 5 -11.70 0.14 28.95
N SER A 6 -11.24 0.39 27.73
CA SER A 6 -12.08 0.13 26.54
C SER A 6 -11.96 -1.34 26.13
N GLY A 7 -13.05 -1.97 25.71
CA GLY A 7 -13.04 -3.36 25.22
C GLY A 7 -13.10 -4.42 26.32
N THR A 8 -13.74 -4.12 27.46
CA THR A 8 -13.93 -5.08 28.58
C THR A 8 -14.82 -6.27 28.24
N THR A 9 -15.60 -6.19 27.16
CA THR A 9 -16.35 -7.34 26.62
C THR A 9 -15.47 -8.29 25.80
N GLY A 10 -14.22 -7.91 25.53
CA GLY A 10 -13.22 -8.77 24.90
C GLY A 10 -12.45 -9.60 25.92
N TRP A 11 -11.69 -10.59 25.45
CA TRP A 11 -11.06 -11.58 26.32
C TRP A 11 -9.94 -10.99 27.20
N ILE A 12 -8.99 -10.28 26.59
CA ILE A 12 -7.89 -9.60 27.29
C ILE A 12 -8.45 -8.55 28.25
N GLY A 13 -9.36 -7.70 27.76
CA GLY A 13 -9.94 -6.61 28.55
C GLY A 13 -10.79 -7.11 29.71
N GLY A 14 -11.51 -8.21 29.52
CA GLY A 14 -12.32 -8.83 30.56
C GLY A 14 -11.48 -9.42 31.69
N GLU A 15 -10.45 -10.21 31.36
CA GLU A 15 -9.55 -10.78 32.37
C GLU A 15 -8.73 -9.71 33.09
N LEU A 16 -8.28 -8.68 32.38
CA LEU A 16 -7.62 -7.52 33.01
C LEU A 16 -8.55 -6.81 33.99
N ALA A 17 -9.80 -6.57 33.60
CA ALA A 17 -10.80 -5.94 34.47
C ALA A 17 -11.06 -6.76 35.74
N LYS A 18 -11.27 -8.08 35.61
CA LYS A 18 -11.45 -9.00 36.74
C LYS A 18 -10.29 -8.93 37.73
N LYS A 19 -9.05 -8.97 37.24
CA LYS A 19 -7.85 -8.88 38.10
C LYS A 19 -7.75 -7.54 38.81
N LEU A 20 -7.99 -6.43 38.10
CA LEU A 20 -7.95 -5.10 38.70
C LEU A 20 -9.02 -4.90 39.78
N VAL A 21 -10.24 -5.41 39.56
CA VAL A 21 -11.31 -5.41 40.58
C VAL A 21 -10.91 -6.25 41.79
N ALA A 22 -10.38 -7.46 41.57
CA ALA A 22 -9.93 -8.35 42.65
C ALA A 22 -8.81 -7.72 43.51
N GLU A 23 -7.99 -6.84 42.93
CA GLU A 23 -6.95 -6.07 43.62
C GLU A 23 -7.46 -4.76 44.26
N GLY A 24 -8.78 -4.51 44.23
CA GLY A 24 -9.42 -3.36 44.86
C GLY A 24 -9.41 -2.08 44.02
N SER A 25 -9.16 -2.15 42.71
CA SER A 25 -9.32 -1.00 41.81
C SER A 25 -10.80 -0.78 41.45
N THR A 26 -11.19 0.48 41.30
CA THR A 26 -12.49 0.84 40.71
C THR A 26 -12.33 0.85 39.20
N VAL A 27 -13.05 0.00 38.48
CA VAL A 27 -12.90 -0.17 37.04
C VAL A 27 -14.17 0.27 36.32
N SER A 28 -14.02 1.10 35.29
CA SER A 28 -15.10 1.42 34.35
C SER A 28 -14.77 0.85 32.97
N GLY A 29 -15.66 0.04 32.43
CA GLY A 29 -15.55 -0.59 31.11
C GLY A 29 -16.27 0.23 30.04
N VAL A 30 -15.58 0.54 28.95
CA VAL A 30 -16.11 1.27 27.79
C VAL A 30 -16.31 0.31 26.62
N GLY A 31 -17.50 0.31 26.03
CA GLY A 31 -17.76 -0.40 24.78
C GLY A 31 -19.19 -0.25 24.25
N ARG A 32 -19.43 -0.72 23.03
CA ARG A 32 -20.76 -0.70 22.38
C ARG A 32 -21.80 -1.56 23.09
N ARG A 33 -21.33 -2.61 23.78
CA ARG A 33 -22.14 -3.53 24.59
C ARG A 33 -21.80 -3.35 26.06
N PRO A 34 -22.80 -3.47 26.95
CA PRO A 34 -22.52 -3.41 28.38
C PRO A 34 -21.63 -4.57 28.82
N THR A 35 -20.76 -4.31 29.79
CA THR A 35 -19.94 -5.37 30.40
C THR A 35 -20.79 -6.22 31.35
N VAL A 36 -20.49 -7.52 31.42
CA VAL A 36 -21.16 -8.49 32.32
C VAL A 36 -20.28 -8.87 33.51
N ILE A 37 -19.19 -8.13 33.74
CA ILE A 37 -18.20 -8.45 34.77
C ILE A 37 -18.59 -7.78 36.08
N ASP A 38 -18.78 -8.59 37.12
CA ASP A 38 -19.11 -8.12 38.46
C ASP A 38 -18.05 -7.13 38.98
N GLY A 39 -18.52 -6.01 39.52
CA GLY A 39 -17.66 -4.95 40.07
C GLY A 39 -17.08 -3.97 39.05
N VAL A 40 -17.41 -4.10 37.75
CA VAL A 40 -17.03 -3.14 36.71
C VAL A 40 -18.22 -2.24 36.35
N GLU A 41 -18.05 -0.91 36.43
CA GLU A 41 -19.04 0.05 35.94
C GLU A 41 -19.11 -0.02 34.41
N SER A 42 -20.31 -0.22 33.84
CA SER A 42 -20.48 -0.27 32.39
C SER A 42 -20.77 1.11 31.81
N LEU A 43 -19.88 1.62 30.95
CA LEU A 43 -20.08 2.80 30.12
C LEU A 43 -20.36 2.35 28.69
N GLN A 44 -21.64 2.30 28.31
CA GLN A 44 -22.05 1.93 26.96
C GLN A 44 -21.83 3.11 26.01
N VAL A 45 -20.64 3.17 25.42
CA VAL A 45 -20.20 4.27 24.55
C VAL A 45 -19.47 3.73 23.34
N ASP A 46 -19.74 4.32 22.18
CA ASP A 46 -18.94 4.11 20.98
C ASP A 46 -17.79 5.13 20.98
N ILE A 47 -16.56 4.63 20.86
CA ILE A 47 -15.35 5.47 20.80
C ILE A 47 -15.31 6.37 19.56
N MET A 48 -16.15 6.10 18.55
CA MET A 48 -16.32 6.94 17.37
C MET A 48 -17.25 8.14 17.59
N SER A 49 -18.08 8.10 18.63
CA SER A 49 -19.08 9.14 18.91
C SER A 49 -18.50 10.24 19.81
N ASN A 50 -18.58 11.49 19.34
CA ASN A 50 -18.16 12.67 20.10
C ASN A 50 -18.99 12.86 21.38
N ASP A 51 -20.31 12.67 21.29
CA ASP A 51 -21.23 12.83 22.43
C ASP A 51 -20.98 11.79 23.52
N SER A 52 -20.50 10.61 23.12
CA SER A 52 -20.24 9.49 24.03
C SER A 52 -18.89 9.62 24.76
N CYS A 53 -17.87 10.22 24.12
CA CYS A 53 -16.57 10.53 24.76
C CYS A 53 -16.70 11.58 25.88
N LYS A 54 -17.72 12.44 25.82
CA LYS A 54 -18.02 13.39 26.89
C LYS A 54 -18.28 12.70 28.24
N GLN A 55 -19.01 11.58 28.23
CA GLN A 55 -19.32 10.81 29.44
C GLN A 55 -18.06 10.26 30.13
N ILE A 56 -17.01 9.97 29.36
CA ILE A 56 -15.71 9.56 29.90
C ILE A 56 -15.02 10.75 30.56
N SER A 57 -14.97 11.90 29.87
CA SER A 57 -14.28 13.11 30.35
C SER A 57 -14.90 13.74 31.61
N GLU A 58 -16.20 13.56 31.83
CA GLU A 58 -16.91 14.06 33.01
C GLU A 58 -16.60 13.26 34.29
N ARG A 59 -16.01 12.07 34.16
CA ARG A 59 -15.53 11.23 35.26
C ARG A 59 -14.06 11.50 35.55
N LYS A 60 -13.53 10.88 36.62
CA LYS A 60 -12.12 11.01 37.01
C LYS A 60 -11.44 9.65 37.02
N TYR A 61 -10.40 9.51 36.22
CA TYR A 61 -9.58 8.29 36.14
C TYR A 61 -8.12 8.60 36.43
N ASP A 62 -7.41 7.62 36.98
CA ASP A 62 -5.97 7.73 37.25
C ASP A 62 -5.17 7.10 36.10
N VAL A 63 -5.70 5.99 35.54
CA VAL A 63 -5.11 5.21 34.45
C VAL A 63 -6.20 4.86 33.42
N ALA A 64 -5.86 4.88 32.13
CA ALA A 64 -6.70 4.36 31.06
C ALA A 64 -5.98 3.28 30.24
N VAL A 65 -6.71 2.23 29.86
CA VAL A 65 -6.23 1.11 29.03
C VAL A 65 -7.11 1.01 27.78
N HIS A 66 -6.51 1.23 26.62
CA HIS A 66 -7.21 1.18 25.34
C HIS A 66 -6.98 -0.15 24.62
N LEU A 67 -7.98 -1.04 24.66
CA LEU A 67 -8.00 -2.35 23.97
C LEU A 67 -9.07 -2.46 22.88
N ALA A 68 -9.98 -1.49 22.76
CA ALA A 68 -11.03 -1.54 21.74
C ALA A 68 -10.46 -1.25 20.35
N GLY A 69 -10.79 -2.08 19.36
CA GLY A 69 -10.34 -1.93 17.99
C GLY A 69 -10.84 -3.06 17.10
N SER A 70 -10.73 -2.88 15.78
CA SER A 70 -10.85 -3.95 14.79
C SER A 70 -9.51 -4.69 14.67
N LEU A 71 -9.56 -6.03 14.59
CA LEU A 71 -8.39 -6.92 14.65
C LEU A 71 -7.78 -7.18 13.25
N GLY A 72 -6.96 -8.23 13.13
CA GLY A 72 -6.16 -8.56 11.93
C GLY A 72 -6.93 -8.58 10.60
N TRP A 73 -8.24 -8.78 10.60
CA TRP A 73 -9.04 -8.84 9.37
C TRP A 73 -9.75 -7.52 9.01
N CYS A 74 -9.34 -6.41 9.61
CA CYS A 74 -10.01 -5.13 9.39
C CYS A 74 -9.84 -4.59 7.96
N THR A 75 -10.88 -3.97 7.41
CA THR A 75 -10.75 -3.18 6.18
C THR A 75 -9.92 -1.92 6.42
N LEU A 76 -9.46 -1.24 5.37
CA LEU A 76 -8.71 0.01 5.52
C LEU A 76 -9.57 1.09 6.21
N GLU A 77 -10.86 1.14 5.91
CA GLU A 77 -11.82 2.06 6.53
C GLU A 77 -11.96 1.77 8.02
N GLN A 78 -12.16 0.50 8.42
CA GLN A 78 -12.19 0.14 9.84
C GLN A 78 -10.87 0.46 10.55
N ALA A 79 -9.75 0.29 9.84
CA ALA A 79 -8.42 0.62 10.33
C ALA A 79 -8.27 2.13 10.58
N VAL A 80 -8.82 2.97 9.69
CA VAL A 80 -8.80 4.43 9.83
C VAL A 80 -9.79 4.91 10.87
N ASP A 81 -11.04 4.48 10.77
CA ASP A 81 -12.12 4.95 11.60
C ASP A 81 -11.96 4.43 13.03
N ILE A 82 -12.03 3.12 13.22
CA ILE A 82 -12.09 2.52 14.56
C ILE A 82 -10.72 2.57 15.23
N ASN A 83 -9.68 2.10 14.55
CA ASN A 83 -8.37 1.95 15.17
C ASN A 83 -7.64 3.29 15.27
N ILE A 84 -7.61 4.13 14.24
CA ILE A 84 -6.88 5.41 14.32
C ILE A 84 -7.76 6.48 14.98
N ALA A 85 -8.92 6.79 14.39
CA ALA A 85 -9.74 7.91 14.82
C ALA A 85 -10.46 7.61 16.15
N GLY A 86 -10.86 6.36 16.40
CA GLY A 86 -11.43 5.91 17.67
C GLY A 86 -10.41 5.95 18.82
N THR A 87 -9.18 5.47 18.60
CA THR A 87 -8.10 5.61 19.60
C THR A 87 -7.83 7.06 19.94
N ARG A 88 -7.72 7.95 18.94
CA ARG A 88 -7.52 9.39 19.16
C ARG A 88 -8.55 9.97 20.13
N ARG A 89 -9.83 9.65 19.91
CA ARG A 89 -10.95 10.16 20.71
C ARG A 89 -10.94 9.59 22.12
N PHE A 90 -10.76 8.27 22.26
CA PHE A 90 -10.69 7.62 23.57
C PHE A 90 -9.53 8.17 24.40
N VAL A 91 -8.34 8.30 23.80
CA VAL A 91 -7.15 8.81 24.49
C VAL A 91 -7.36 10.26 24.91
N GLN A 92 -7.93 11.11 24.04
CA GLN A 92 -8.28 12.48 24.42
C GLN A 92 -9.22 12.50 25.63
N ALA A 93 -10.32 11.74 25.57
CA ALA A 93 -11.30 11.71 26.66
C ALA A 93 -10.72 11.17 27.97
N ALA A 94 -9.82 10.19 27.90
CA ALA A 94 -9.08 9.69 29.05
C ALA A 94 -8.18 10.76 29.67
N ILE A 95 -7.47 11.54 28.85
CA ILE A 95 -6.64 12.65 29.31
C ILE A 95 -7.53 13.73 29.98
N ASP A 96 -8.64 14.09 29.35
CA ASP A 96 -9.57 15.11 29.86
C ASP A 96 -10.21 14.69 31.20
N SER A 97 -10.41 13.39 31.42
CA SER A 97 -10.83 12.82 32.71
C SER A 97 -9.76 12.96 33.81
N GLY A 98 -8.52 13.31 33.46
CA GLY A 98 -7.40 13.48 34.36
C GLY A 98 -6.45 12.28 34.48
N ALA A 99 -6.59 11.26 33.62
CA ALA A 99 -5.69 10.12 33.63
C ALA A 99 -4.24 10.54 33.36
N LYS A 100 -3.32 10.07 34.20
CA LYS A 100 -1.88 10.38 34.09
C LYS A 100 -1.08 9.28 33.39
N ARG A 101 -1.68 8.10 33.25
CA ARG A 101 -1.15 7.00 32.45
C ARG A 101 -2.17 6.53 31.42
N ILE A 102 -1.71 6.37 30.18
CA ILE A 102 -2.48 5.82 29.07
C ILE A 102 -1.74 4.60 28.52
N VAL A 103 -2.30 3.42 28.70
CA VAL A 103 -1.81 2.17 28.12
C VAL A 103 -2.59 1.89 26.85
N VAL A 104 -1.92 1.68 25.72
CA VAL A 104 -2.56 1.43 24.42
C VAL A 104 -2.07 0.09 23.86
N ALA A 105 -3.01 -0.78 23.48
CA ALA A 105 -2.69 -2.01 22.77
C ALA A 105 -2.27 -1.69 21.32
N SER A 106 -0.97 -1.71 21.09
CA SER A 106 -0.35 -1.82 19.78
C SER A 106 -0.24 -3.31 19.38
N SER A 107 0.50 -3.61 18.32
CA SER A 107 0.73 -4.98 17.86
C SER A 107 2.17 -5.17 17.37
N VAL A 108 2.69 -6.39 17.49
CA VAL A 108 3.95 -6.78 16.84
C VAL A 108 3.88 -6.68 15.31
N ALA A 109 2.67 -6.69 14.73
CA ALA A 109 2.46 -6.45 13.30
C ALA A 109 2.96 -5.07 12.82
N THR A 110 3.18 -4.11 13.73
CA THR A 110 3.74 -2.78 13.41
C THR A 110 5.19 -2.84 12.96
N ILE A 111 5.96 -3.82 13.43
CA ILE A 111 7.34 -4.03 12.98
C ILE A 111 7.38 -5.10 11.91
N GLY A 112 6.42 -6.03 11.90
CA GLY A 112 6.17 -6.94 10.80
C GLY A 112 7.21 -8.04 10.67
N THR A 113 6.79 -9.18 10.12
CA THR A 113 7.68 -10.26 9.63
C THR A 113 7.13 -10.96 8.38
N GLN A 114 6.09 -10.39 7.78
CA GLN A 114 5.22 -11.07 6.82
C GLN A 114 5.56 -10.79 5.35
N ALA A 115 6.45 -9.87 5.04
CA ALA A 115 6.84 -9.61 3.66
C ALA A 115 8.08 -10.45 3.32
N PRO A 116 7.96 -11.57 2.59
CA PRO A 116 9.11 -12.34 2.10
C PRO A 116 10.13 -11.50 1.30
N THR A 117 9.72 -10.30 0.86
CA THR A 117 10.55 -9.30 0.17
C THR A 117 11.28 -8.33 1.10
N HIS A 118 11.10 -8.41 2.42
CA HIS A 118 11.69 -7.51 3.41
C HIS A 118 12.14 -8.28 4.67
N PRO A 119 13.28 -8.99 4.61
CA PRO A 119 13.86 -9.61 5.79
C PRO A 119 14.35 -8.54 6.80
N PRO A 120 14.22 -8.76 8.11
CA PRO A 120 14.76 -7.83 9.11
C PRO A 120 16.27 -7.77 9.02
N SER A 121 16.86 -6.61 9.27
CA SER A 121 18.32 -6.46 9.23
C SER A 121 19.04 -7.10 10.43
N LYS A 122 18.35 -7.23 11.58
CA LYS A 122 18.90 -7.76 12.83
C LYS A 122 17.80 -8.30 13.74
N LEU A 123 18.08 -9.42 14.42
CA LEU A 123 17.22 -10.01 15.45
C LEU A 123 17.96 -10.09 16.81
N PRO A 124 17.24 -9.98 17.96
CA PRO A 124 15.83 -9.62 18.08
C PRO A 124 15.54 -8.17 17.67
N MET A 125 14.33 -7.92 17.16
CA MET A 125 13.90 -6.59 16.72
C MET A 125 13.58 -5.70 17.91
N LYS A 126 14.25 -4.55 17.96
CA LYS A 126 14.03 -3.53 18.99
C LYS A 126 12.71 -2.75 18.78
N PRO A 127 12.17 -2.08 19.81
CA PRO A 127 10.95 -1.28 19.65
C PRO A 127 11.05 -0.14 18.61
N ASP A 128 12.26 0.37 18.35
CA ASP A 128 12.54 1.40 17.34
C ASP A 128 12.84 0.83 15.94
N HIS A 129 12.69 -0.48 15.76
CA HIS A 129 12.77 -1.10 14.43
C HIS A 129 11.78 -0.44 13.48
N LYS A 130 12.19 -0.28 12.21
CA LYS A 130 11.39 0.37 11.19
C LYS A 130 10.10 -0.40 10.94
N PHE A 131 9.08 0.33 10.52
CA PHE A 131 7.83 -0.27 10.05
C PHE A 131 8.11 -1.08 8.79
N GLU A 132 7.92 -2.40 8.89
CA GLU A 132 8.01 -3.34 7.78
C GLU A 132 6.73 -4.17 7.64
N GLY A 133 5.62 -3.71 8.25
CA GLY A 133 4.30 -4.23 7.98
C GLY A 133 4.00 -4.07 6.49
N GLY A 134 3.67 -5.15 5.79
CA GLY A 134 3.26 -5.11 4.38
C GLY A 134 1.98 -4.27 4.18
N PRO A 135 1.31 -4.35 3.01
CA PRO A 135 0.07 -3.61 2.72
C PRO A 135 -1.14 -4.14 3.50
N TRP A 136 -1.00 -4.36 4.81
CA TRP A 136 -2.01 -4.89 5.71
C TRP A 136 -2.64 -3.76 6.54
N SER A 137 -3.93 -3.54 6.35
CA SER A 137 -4.70 -2.47 7.00
C SER A 137 -4.56 -2.47 8.53
N TYR A 138 -4.54 -3.66 9.16
CA TYR A 138 -4.39 -3.77 10.61
C TYR A 138 -3.02 -3.26 11.09
N ALA A 139 -1.93 -3.76 10.51
CA ALA A 139 -0.56 -3.33 10.82
C ALA A 139 -0.38 -1.82 10.61
N PHE A 140 -0.89 -1.31 9.48
CA PHE A 140 -0.93 0.11 9.18
C PHE A 140 -1.63 0.93 10.27
N SER A 141 -2.81 0.49 10.73
CA SER A 141 -3.53 1.23 11.78
C SER A 141 -2.81 1.22 13.11
N LYS A 142 -2.25 0.09 13.55
CA LYS A 142 -1.51 0.02 14.82
C LYS A 142 -0.25 0.88 14.77
N TYR A 143 0.46 0.90 13.63
CA TYR A 143 1.60 1.79 13.45
C TYR A 143 1.19 3.27 13.43
N SER A 144 0.07 3.59 12.77
CA SER A 144 -0.47 4.94 12.74
C SER A 144 -0.91 5.42 14.12
N VAL A 145 -1.51 4.55 14.94
CA VAL A 145 -1.83 4.82 16.35
C VAL A 145 -0.55 5.10 17.15
N GLU A 146 0.47 4.29 16.95
CA GLU A 146 1.78 4.49 17.55
C GLU A 146 2.38 5.87 17.22
N GLN A 147 2.31 6.31 15.95
CA GLN A 147 2.77 7.64 15.55
C GLN A 147 1.87 8.75 16.09
N LEU A 148 0.56 8.55 16.10
CA LEU A 148 -0.41 9.47 16.68
C LEU A 148 -0.14 9.73 18.16
N ILE A 149 0.14 8.69 18.95
CA ILE A 149 0.45 8.83 20.38
C ILE A 149 1.77 9.57 20.58
N ARG A 150 2.80 9.32 19.75
CA ARG A 150 4.06 10.08 19.79
C ARG A 150 3.85 11.56 19.43
N TYR A 151 3.01 11.83 18.43
CA TYR A 151 2.61 13.19 18.08
C TYR A 151 1.89 13.86 19.25
N MET A 152 0.91 13.20 19.87
CA MET A 152 0.23 13.73 21.05
C MET A 152 1.23 13.98 22.19
N ALA A 153 2.09 13.02 22.54
CA ALA A 153 3.08 13.20 23.60
C ALA A 153 4.07 14.36 23.37
N SER A 154 4.25 14.80 22.12
CA SER A 154 5.09 15.96 21.77
C SER A 154 4.41 17.32 22.03
N ASP A 155 3.08 17.34 22.16
CA ASP A 155 2.32 18.55 22.46
C ASP A 155 2.53 18.96 23.93
N PRO A 156 2.96 20.22 24.21
CA PRO A 156 3.12 20.72 25.57
C PRO A 156 1.86 20.60 26.45
N ALA A 157 0.66 20.56 25.86
CA ALA A 157 -0.60 20.37 26.58
C ALA A 157 -0.68 19.00 27.27
N TYR A 158 0.06 18.00 26.80
CA TYR A 158 0.08 16.64 27.32
C TYR A 158 1.34 16.33 28.14
N LYS A 159 2.07 17.37 28.56
CA LYS A 159 3.23 17.23 29.43
C LYS A 159 2.87 16.54 30.75
N GLY A 160 3.72 15.63 31.20
CA GLY A 160 3.52 14.87 32.44
C GLY A 160 2.54 13.70 32.32
N ILE A 161 2.20 13.28 31.09
CA ILE A 161 1.43 12.06 30.81
C ILE A 161 2.40 10.93 30.42
N ASP A 162 2.15 9.74 30.95
CA ASP A 162 2.90 8.51 30.69
C ASP A 162 2.13 7.63 29.70
N PHE A 163 2.62 7.54 28.46
CA PHE A 163 2.05 6.70 27.42
C PHE A 163 2.83 5.38 27.33
N VAL A 164 2.12 4.25 27.47
CA VAL A 164 2.69 2.91 27.34
C VAL A 164 2.05 2.19 26.16
N LEU A 165 2.82 2.03 25.10
CA LEU A 165 2.45 1.28 23.90
C LEU A 165 2.88 -0.18 24.06
N VAL A 166 1.92 -1.09 24.18
CA VAL A 166 2.19 -2.52 24.32
C VAL A 166 1.98 -3.19 22.98
N ARG A 167 3.04 -3.65 22.32
CA ARG A 167 2.97 -4.44 21.08
C ARG A 167 2.61 -5.87 21.41
N VAL A 168 1.32 -6.17 21.33
CA VAL A 168 0.76 -7.48 21.67
C VAL A 168 1.04 -8.46 20.52
N GLY A 169 1.55 -9.65 20.86
CA GLY A 169 1.70 -10.81 19.97
C GLY A 169 0.39 -11.58 19.76
N ALA A 170 0.45 -12.70 19.05
CA ALA A 170 -0.72 -13.55 18.82
C ALA A 170 -1.19 -14.19 20.15
N THR A 171 -2.40 -13.86 20.59
CA THR A 171 -2.94 -14.39 21.84
C THR A 171 -3.36 -15.84 21.68
N VAL A 172 -2.90 -16.71 22.58
CA VAL A 172 -3.37 -18.10 22.70
C VAL A 172 -3.85 -18.40 24.12
N THR A 173 -4.65 -19.44 24.27
CA THR A 173 -5.00 -19.98 25.61
C THR A 173 -3.78 -20.48 26.36
N ASP A 174 -3.88 -20.45 27.68
CA ASP A 174 -2.88 -21.02 28.57
C ASP A 174 -2.84 -22.55 28.41
N PRO A 175 -1.68 -23.20 28.60
CA PRO A 175 -1.56 -24.67 28.58
C PRO A 175 -2.55 -25.39 29.52
N PRO A 176 -2.94 -26.66 29.24
CA PRO A 176 -2.35 -27.60 28.27
C PRO A 176 -3.00 -27.60 26.87
N GLU A 177 -4.21 -27.02 26.72
CA GLU A 177 -4.88 -26.90 25.42
C GLU A 177 -4.59 -25.52 24.83
N ILE A 178 -3.63 -25.44 23.90
CA ILE A 178 -3.29 -24.21 23.17
C ILE A 178 -4.26 -24.03 22.00
N ARG A 179 -5.04 -22.95 22.03
CA ARG A 179 -6.02 -22.57 21.03
C ARG A 179 -5.80 -21.13 20.60
N HIS A 180 -5.91 -20.88 19.30
CA HIS A 180 -6.02 -19.53 18.76
C HIS A 180 -7.46 -19.08 18.95
N PHE A 181 -7.66 -17.81 19.27
CA PHE A 181 -8.98 -17.29 19.60
C PHE A 181 -9.22 -15.95 18.90
N ASP A 182 -10.01 -15.99 17.83
CA ASP A 182 -10.33 -14.81 17.01
C ASP A 182 -11.59 -14.06 17.50
N GLY A 183 -12.16 -14.51 18.62
CA GLY A 183 -13.32 -13.88 19.24
C GLY A 183 -14.59 -14.71 19.14
N ILE A 184 -15.73 -14.04 19.34
CA ILE A 184 -17.05 -14.59 19.13
C ILE A 184 -17.61 -14.00 17.84
N VAL A 185 -17.74 -14.82 16.80
CA VAL A 185 -18.40 -14.46 15.54
C VAL A 185 -19.78 -15.11 15.57
N ASN A 186 -20.85 -14.31 15.42
CA ASN A 186 -22.25 -14.79 15.44
C ASN A 186 -22.63 -15.58 16.72
N GLY A 187 -22.14 -15.14 17.88
CA GLY A 187 -22.43 -15.82 19.16
C GLY A 187 -21.70 -17.16 19.34
N LYS A 188 -20.92 -17.61 18.34
CA LYS A 188 -20.07 -18.80 18.43
C LYS A 188 -18.63 -18.41 18.68
N GLU A 189 -18.03 -19.12 19.64
CA GLU A 189 -16.60 -19.09 19.88
C GLU A 189 -15.85 -19.57 18.64
N VAL A 190 -15.00 -18.71 18.07
CA VAL A 190 -14.10 -19.08 16.97
C VAL A 190 -12.74 -19.37 17.59
N SER A 191 -12.58 -20.60 18.07
CA SER A 191 -11.33 -21.11 18.60
C SER A 191 -10.95 -22.44 17.96
N TRP A 192 -9.68 -22.62 17.62
CA TRP A 192 -9.16 -23.89 17.09
C TRP A 192 -7.85 -24.26 17.79
N LEU A 193 -7.59 -25.56 17.92
CA LEU A 193 -6.34 -26.07 18.46
C LEU A 193 -5.17 -25.63 17.57
N VAL A 194 -4.14 -25.08 18.19
CA VAL A 194 -2.88 -24.73 17.52
C VAL A 194 -1.87 -25.77 17.91
N ASP A 195 -1.62 -26.73 17.03
CA ASP A 195 -0.46 -27.59 17.20
C ASP A 195 0.83 -26.76 17.07
N PRO A 196 1.93 -27.14 17.76
CA PRO A 196 3.23 -26.56 17.51
C PRO A 196 3.50 -26.58 16.01
N ALA A 197 3.84 -25.44 15.41
CA ALA A 197 3.99 -25.37 13.97
C ALA A 197 5.06 -26.39 13.51
N ALA A 198 4.60 -27.48 12.90
CA ALA A 198 5.46 -28.37 12.13
C ALA A 198 5.78 -27.62 10.85
N CYS A 199 6.91 -26.91 10.83
CA CYS A 199 7.36 -26.26 9.61
C CYS A 199 7.58 -27.33 8.55
N ILE A 200 6.67 -27.41 7.59
CA ILE A 200 6.97 -28.02 6.29
C ILE A 200 7.60 -26.88 5.49
N PRO A 201 8.93 -26.87 5.31
CA PRO A 201 9.61 -25.80 4.60
C PRO A 201 9.11 -25.77 3.15
N LYS A 202 8.46 -24.68 2.77
CA LYS A 202 8.29 -24.32 1.37
C LYS A 202 8.84 -22.90 1.19
N PRO A 203 9.83 -22.71 0.31
CA PRO A 203 10.28 -21.36 -0.06
C PRO A 203 9.08 -20.55 -0.53
N TYR A 204 9.01 -19.29 -0.11
CA TYR A 204 8.01 -18.38 -0.65
C TYR A 204 8.13 -18.33 -2.18
N THR A 205 7.01 -18.56 -2.88
CA THR A 205 6.90 -18.31 -4.31
C THR A 205 5.64 -17.49 -4.58
N ALA A 206 5.66 -16.66 -5.62
CA ALA A 206 4.46 -15.93 -6.05
C ALA A 206 3.28 -16.86 -6.41
N ALA A 207 3.57 -18.14 -6.69
CA ALA A 207 2.60 -19.18 -7.06
C ALA A 207 1.98 -19.91 -5.85
N GLU A 208 2.64 -19.92 -4.68
CA GLU A 208 2.14 -20.55 -3.45
C GLU A 208 2.31 -19.60 -2.25
N PRO A 209 1.41 -18.61 -2.06
CA PRO A 209 1.55 -17.57 -1.03
C PRO A 209 1.25 -18.06 0.41
N LYS A 210 1.12 -19.36 0.65
CA LYS A 210 0.54 -19.88 1.91
C LYS A 210 1.52 -19.85 3.09
N VAL A 211 1.19 -18.91 4.00
CA VAL A 211 1.30 -18.90 5.47
C VAL A 211 2.72 -18.87 6.05
N PHE A 212 3.24 -17.65 6.20
CA PHE A 212 4.25 -17.35 7.19
C PHE A 212 3.70 -17.69 8.58
N PRO A 213 4.39 -18.47 9.43
CA PRO A 213 3.89 -18.87 10.75
C PRO A 213 4.07 -17.75 11.78
N GLU A 214 3.54 -16.55 11.50
CA GLU A 214 3.64 -15.38 12.38
C GLU A 214 3.13 -15.71 13.78
N ASP A 215 1.99 -16.39 13.85
CA ASP A 215 1.37 -16.80 15.11
C ASP A 215 2.31 -17.64 15.94
N ALA A 216 3.13 -18.51 15.33
CA ALA A 216 4.11 -19.31 16.06
C ALA A 216 5.30 -18.47 16.56
N LEU A 217 5.71 -17.45 15.80
CA LEU A 217 6.86 -16.59 16.13
C LEU A 217 6.53 -15.54 17.19
N CYS A 218 5.26 -15.16 17.31
CA CYS A 218 4.81 -14.11 18.23
C CYS A 218 3.74 -14.55 19.22
N ALA A 219 3.42 -15.85 19.29
CA ALA A 219 2.47 -16.39 20.26
C ALA A 219 2.79 -15.96 21.68
N VAL A 220 1.75 -15.76 22.48
CA VAL A 220 1.86 -15.51 23.92
C VAL A 220 0.57 -15.94 24.62
N ALA A 221 0.73 -16.55 25.78
CA ALA A 221 -0.39 -16.97 26.61
C ALA A 221 -1.21 -15.77 27.09
N LEU A 222 -2.52 -15.95 27.22
CA LEU A 222 -3.41 -14.92 27.73
C LEU A 222 -2.97 -14.40 29.11
N SER A 223 -2.60 -15.30 30.03
CA SER A 223 -2.16 -14.87 31.37
C SER A 223 -0.91 -14.00 31.33
N ASP A 224 0.05 -14.31 30.45
CA ASP A 224 1.23 -13.49 30.25
C ASP A 224 0.86 -12.12 29.63
N GLN A 225 -0.03 -12.08 28.64
CA GLN A 225 -0.52 -10.81 28.09
C GLN A 225 -1.22 -9.93 29.13
N VAL A 226 -2.12 -10.52 29.91
CA VAL A 226 -2.84 -9.80 30.98
C VAL A 226 -1.85 -9.32 32.05
N SER A 227 -0.85 -10.12 32.39
CA SER A 227 0.20 -9.72 33.34
C SER A 227 1.07 -8.57 32.83
N CYS A 228 1.33 -8.52 31.51
CA CYS A 228 2.05 -7.42 30.86
C CYS A 228 1.26 -6.12 30.98
N LEU A 229 -0.03 -6.14 30.62
CA LEU A 229 -0.92 -4.99 30.73
C LEU A 229 -1.10 -4.54 32.19
N LEU A 230 -1.19 -5.49 33.13
CA LEU A 230 -1.26 -5.18 34.56
C LEU A 230 0.04 -4.49 35.04
N SER A 231 1.20 -4.94 34.56
CA SER A 231 2.49 -4.33 34.86
C SER A 231 2.60 -2.92 34.25
N ALA A 232 2.10 -2.73 33.02
CA ALA A 232 1.99 -1.41 32.39
C ALA A 232 1.11 -0.45 33.21
N VAL A 233 -0.04 -0.93 33.70
CA VAL A 233 -0.94 -0.15 34.57
C VAL A 233 -0.26 0.26 35.87
N LYS A 234 0.59 -0.61 36.45
CA LYS A 234 1.20 -0.42 37.78
C LYS A 234 2.60 0.18 37.78
N ALA A 235 3.27 0.29 36.63
CA ALA A 235 4.65 0.77 36.55
C ALA A 235 4.84 2.14 37.24
N PRO A 236 6.06 2.56 37.60
CA PRO A 236 6.30 3.95 38.01
C PRO A 236 5.95 4.93 36.89
N LEU A 237 5.36 6.10 37.22
CA LEU A 237 5.02 7.12 36.23
C LEU A 237 6.31 7.66 35.59
N LYS A 238 6.36 7.62 34.27
CA LYS A 238 7.46 8.17 33.47
C LYS A 238 6.87 8.96 32.31
N GLU A 239 7.12 10.27 32.30
CA GLU A 239 6.65 11.16 31.24
C GLU A 239 7.18 10.72 29.87
N GLY A 240 6.32 10.79 28.86
CA GLY A 240 6.67 10.48 27.48
C GLY A 240 6.09 9.14 27.01
N VAL A 241 6.71 8.57 25.97
CA VAL A 241 6.22 7.34 25.33
C VAL A 241 7.19 6.20 25.55
N ARG A 242 6.66 5.07 26.04
CA ARG A 242 7.36 3.79 26.17
C ARG A 242 6.74 2.78 25.24
N THR A 243 7.56 2.00 24.54
CA THR A 243 7.09 0.93 23.66
C THR A 243 7.71 -0.39 24.08
N VAL A 244 6.88 -1.39 24.36
CA VAL A 244 7.32 -2.71 24.82
C VAL A 244 6.69 -3.80 23.96
N ALA A 245 7.40 -4.92 23.76
CA ALA A 245 6.84 -6.11 23.15
C ALA A 245 6.24 -7.03 24.23
N CYS A 246 5.12 -7.69 23.89
CA CYS A 246 4.47 -8.69 24.73
C CYS A 246 4.31 -9.98 23.93
N VAL A 247 5.32 -10.85 24.04
CA VAL A 247 5.41 -12.17 23.38
C VAL A 247 5.90 -13.23 24.38
N ALA A 248 5.77 -14.52 24.06
CA ALA A 248 6.23 -15.64 24.89
C ALA A 248 7.77 -15.61 25.12
N PRO A 249 8.28 -16.29 26.17
CA PRO A 249 9.72 -16.37 26.43
C PRO A 249 10.47 -17.22 25.39
N LYS A 250 9.75 -18.03 24.60
CA LYS A 250 10.27 -18.83 23.49
C LYS A 250 9.26 -18.85 22.35
N VAL A 251 9.73 -18.92 21.09
CA VAL A 251 8.85 -19.08 19.91
C VAL A 251 8.11 -20.41 19.96
N TYR A 252 6.84 -20.45 19.56
CA TYR A 252 6.01 -21.67 19.53
C TYR A 252 6.25 -22.50 18.26
N ALA A 253 7.52 -22.82 17.99
CA ALA A 253 7.96 -23.58 16.83
C ALA A 253 9.01 -24.62 17.23
N SER A 254 9.02 -25.75 16.51
CA SER A 254 9.96 -26.85 16.75
C SER A 254 11.38 -26.56 16.24
N ASP A 255 11.50 -25.80 15.15
CA ASP A 255 12.79 -25.41 14.60
C ASP A 255 13.32 -24.13 15.26
N THR A 256 14.63 -23.91 15.18
CA THR A 256 15.31 -22.72 15.71
C THR A 256 15.02 -21.48 14.86
N VAL A 257 15.16 -20.28 15.44
CA VAL A 257 14.96 -19.02 14.72
C VAL A 257 15.82 -18.96 13.44
N PRO A 258 17.12 -19.32 13.43
CA PRO A 258 17.91 -19.32 12.20
C PRO A 258 17.44 -20.34 11.14
N GLU A 259 16.87 -21.47 11.53
CA GLU A 259 16.29 -22.44 10.59
C GLU A 259 15.00 -21.89 9.98
N LEU A 260 14.15 -21.26 10.80
CA LEU A 260 12.91 -20.61 10.36
C LEU A 260 13.23 -19.49 9.36
N MET A 261 14.21 -18.64 9.66
CA MET A 261 14.60 -17.53 8.78
C MET A 261 15.19 -18.02 7.44
N ARG A 262 16.07 -19.03 7.45
CA ARG A 262 16.63 -19.62 6.22
C ARG A 262 15.58 -20.33 5.37
N SER A 263 14.70 -21.09 6.01
CA SER A 263 13.58 -21.76 5.35
C SER A 263 12.69 -20.75 4.63
N TRP A 264 12.41 -19.61 5.28
CA TRP A 264 11.44 -18.65 4.79
C TRP A 264 11.99 -17.67 3.75
N TYR A 265 13.11 -17.01 4.06
CA TYR A 265 13.71 -16.00 3.18
C TYR A 265 14.66 -16.59 2.15
N GLY A 266 15.00 -17.88 2.28
CA GLY A 266 16.09 -18.51 1.54
C GLY A 266 17.46 -18.17 2.13
N GLU A 267 18.46 -19.01 1.83
CA GLU A 267 19.81 -18.89 2.38
C GLU A 267 20.45 -17.51 2.13
N GLU A 268 20.27 -16.97 0.92
CA GLU A 268 20.88 -15.69 0.56
C GLU A 268 20.32 -14.52 1.38
N ALA A 269 19.01 -14.40 1.50
CA ALA A 269 18.40 -13.32 2.25
C ALA A 269 18.56 -13.50 3.76
N ALA A 270 18.48 -14.73 4.27
CA ALA A 270 18.74 -15.03 5.67
C ALA A 270 20.19 -14.73 6.07
N SER A 271 21.18 -14.90 5.16
CA SER A 271 22.58 -14.55 5.43
C SER A 271 22.83 -13.06 5.66
N ARG A 272 21.89 -12.20 5.24
CA ARG A 272 21.93 -10.74 5.46
C ARG A 272 21.31 -10.31 6.79
N ILE A 273 20.66 -11.23 7.51
CA ILE A 273 20.05 -10.98 8.81
C ILE A 273 21.13 -11.20 9.89
N ASP A 274 21.41 -10.19 10.71
CA ASP A 274 22.23 -10.40 11.91
C ASP A 274 21.47 -11.25 12.93
N MET A 275 21.84 -12.53 13.02
CA MET A 275 21.27 -13.53 13.93
C MET A 275 22.28 -14.01 14.98
N SER A 276 23.38 -13.27 15.22
CA SER A 276 24.47 -13.69 16.11
C SER A 276 24.01 -13.97 17.55
N TYR A 277 22.89 -13.37 17.97
CA TYR A 277 22.23 -13.65 19.25
C TYR A 277 21.76 -15.10 19.36
N TYR A 278 21.16 -15.64 18.29
CA TYR A 278 20.58 -16.99 18.25
C TYR A 278 21.60 -18.09 17.97
N GLU A 279 22.84 -17.71 17.62
CA GLU A 279 23.96 -18.64 17.47
C GLU A 279 24.60 -18.99 18.83
N GLN A 280 24.25 -18.25 19.88
CA GLN A 280 24.70 -18.51 21.25
C GLN A 280 23.86 -19.64 21.87
N PRO A 281 24.49 -20.59 22.59
CA PRO A 281 23.76 -21.68 23.25
C PRO A 281 22.69 -21.16 24.22
N GLY A 282 21.47 -21.69 24.12
CA GLY A 282 20.33 -21.35 24.97
C GLY A 282 19.40 -20.25 24.42
N HIS A 283 19.81 -19.55 23.35
CA HIS A 283 19.06 -18.47 22.73
C HIS A 283 18.36 -18.86 21.42
N GLU A 284 18.51 -20.09 20.95
CA GLU A 284 18.14 -20.55 19.60
C GLU A 284 16.64 -20.40 19.29
N ARG A 285 15.81 -20.33 20.33
CA ARG A 285 14.35 -20.22 20.28
C ARG A 285 13.80 -19.04 21.07
N ASP A 286 14.64 -18.09 21.47
CA ASP A 286 14.19 -16.85 22.07
C ASP A 286 13.24 -16.08 21.12
N PRO A 287 12.38 -15.19 21.65
CA PRO A 287 11.52 -14.39 20.80
C PRO A 287 12.32 -13.55 19.81
N ILE A 288 11.74 -13.33 18.64
CA ILE A 288 12.32 -12.44 17.61
C ILE A 288 12.14 -10.95 17.91
N TYR A 289 11.49 -10.63 19.04
CA TYR A 289 11.20 -9.28 19.51
C TYR A 289 11.94 -9.04 20.82
N ASP A 290 12.52 -7.84 20.95
CA ASP A 290 13.28 -7.45 22.13
C ASP A 290 12.36 -7.29 23.36
N LEU A 291 12.58 -8.13 24.37
CA LEU A 291 11.87 -8.10 25.65
C LEU A 291 12.57 -7.25 26.72
N ASP A 292 13.80 -6.80 26.51
CA ASP A 292 14.59 -6.11 27.53
C ASP A 292 13.96 -4.77 27.92
N VAL A 293 13.34 -4.08 26.98
CA VAL A 293 12.63 -2.83 27.26
C VAL A 293 11.43 -3.08 28.20
N GLY A 294 10.71 -4.20 28.03
CA GLY A 294 9.63 -4.60 28.94
C GLY A 294 10.14 -4.90 30.35
N ARG A 295 11.26 -5.62 30.45
CA ARG A 295 11.94 -5.92 31.72
C ARG A 295 12.38 -4.64 32.44
N GLN A 296 13.00 -3.72 31.72
CA GLN A 296 13.56 -2.49 32.29
C GLN A 296 12.49 -1.46 32.65
N GLU A 297 11.53 -1.23 31.74
CA GLU A 297 10.55 -0.14 31.89
C GLU A 297 9.32 -0.55 32.71
N LEU A 298 8.92 -1.82 32.67
CA LEU A 298 7.72 -2.33 33.35
C LEU A 298 8.02 -3.32 34.48
N GLY A 299 9.25 -3.84 34.57
CA GLY A 299 9.55 -4.95 35.48
C GLY A 299 8.83 -6.24 35.08
N TRP A 300 8.47 -6.38 33.80
CA TRP A 300 7.67 -7.49 33.30
C TRP A 300 8.52 -8.50 32.52
N GLU A 301 8.24 -9.79 32.74
CA GLU A 301 8.83 -10.90 32.01
C GLU A 301 7.77 -12.00 31.82
N PRO A 302 7.61 -12.56 30.60
CA PRO A 302 6.68 -13.64 30.34
C PRO A 302 7.16 -14.93 31.00
N LYS A 303 6.23 -15.78 31.46
CA LYS A 303 6.55 -16.96 32.28
C LYS A 303 6.26 -18.28 31.58
N LEU A 304 5.34 -18.31 30.62
CA LEU A 304 4.84 -19.55 30.05
C LEU A 304 5.55 -19.88 28.74
N ASP A 305 6.41 -20.91 28.76
CA ASP A 305 6.90 -21.56 27.55
C ASP A 305 5.83 -22.50 26.99
N LEU A 306 5.25 -22.10 25.85
CA LEU A 306 4.12 -22.79 25.21
C LEU A 306 4.46 -24.21 24.73
N LEU A 307 5.74 -24.58 24.58
CA LEU A 307 6.13 -25.96 24.21
C LEU A 307 6.32 -26.90 25.40
N GLN A 308 6.61 -26.39 26.61
CA GLN A 308 6.87 -27.27 27.76
C GLN A 308 5.66 -28.10 28.19
N SER A 309 4.45 -27.71 27.76
CA SER A 309 3.23 -28.49 27.93
C SER A 309 3.07 -29.65 26.93
N ARG A 310 4.03 -29.85 26.01
CA ARG A 310 4.07 -30.94 25.01
C ARG A 310 5.45 -31.66 25.05
N PRO A 311 5.76 -32.42 26.12
CA PRO A 311 7.10 -32.98 26.37
C PRO A 311 7.61 -33.93 25.28
N GLU A 312 6.72 -34.64 24.58
CA GLU A 312 7.08 -35.53 23.46
C GLU A 312 7.63 -34.75 22.25
N ALA A 313 7.07 -33.57 21.95
CA ALA A 313 7.54 -32.70 20.88
C ALA A 313 8.91 -32.08 21.24
N LEU A 314 9.09 -31.66 22.50
CA LEU A 314 10.34 -31.08 22.99
C LEU A 314 11.50 -32.10 22.92
N ALA A 315 11.28 -33.34 23.36
CA ALA A 315 12.28 -34.40 23.32
C ALA A 315 12.74 -34.75 21.88
N ALA A 316 11.82 -34.73 20.91
CA ALA A 316 12.13 -34.96 19.50
C ALA A 316 13.00 -33.84 18.90
N ILE A 317 12.76 -32.59 19.30
CA ILE A 317 13.54 -31.41 18.87
C ILE A 317 14.96 -31.47 19.44
N GLU A 318 15.09 -31.74 20.74
CA GLU A 318 16.39 -31.84 21.42
C GLU A 318 17.27 -32.93 20.80
N ALA A 319 16.69 -34.09 20.45
CA ALA A 319 17.39 -35.16 19.76
C ALA A 319 17.87 -34.76 18.35
N LYS A 320 17.05 -34.03 17.58
CA LYS A 320 17.38 -33.52 16.25
C LYS A 320 18.52 -32.49 16.29
N MET A 321 18.48 -31.59 17.29
CA MET A 321 19.53 -30.59 17.53
C MET A 321 20.88 -31.22 17.89
N ALA A 322 20.88 -32.23 18.78
CA ALA A 322 22.09 -32.95 19.16
C ALA A 322 22.74 -33.69 17.97
N ALA A 323 21.92 -34.33 17.12
CA ALA A 323 22.40 -35.01 15.91
C ALA A 323 23.03 -34.03 14.90
N ARG A 324 22.49 -32.81 14.79
CA ARG A 324 22.96 -31.79 13.83
C ARG A 324 24.23 -31.09 14.31
N ALA A 325 24.36 -30.82 15.61
CA ALA A 325 25.61 -30.31 16.19
C ALA A 325 26.79 -31.25 15.89
N LYS A 326 26.54 -32.56 15.96
CA LYS A 326 27.49 -33.60 15.55
C LYS A 326 27.80 -33.53 14.04
N ALA A 327 26.79 -33.47 13.17
CA ALA A 327 26.99 -33.38 11.72
C ALA A 327 27.72 -32.09 11.27
N LYS A 328 27.50 -30.95 11.96
CA LYS A 328 28.18 -29.67 11.66
C LYS A 328 29.66 -29.71 12.08
N ALA A 329 29.98 -30.39 13.18
CA ALA A 329 31.36 -30.65 13.57
C ALA A 329 32.07 -31.56 12.56
N ASP A 330 31.37 -32.55 12.01
CA ASP A 330 31.89 -33.45 10.98
C ASP A 330 32.06 -32.75 9.60
N ALA A 331 31.14 -31.84 9.23
CA ALA A 331 31.18 -31.09 7.96
C ALA A 331 32.24 -29.97 7.92
N ALA A 332 32.58 -29.37 9.07
CA ALA A 332 33.67 -28.39 9.16
C ALA A 332 35.05 -29.00 8.83
N ALA A 333 35.15 -30.32 8.71
CA ALA A 333 36.35 -31.05 8.31
C ALA A 333 36.47 -31.31 6.79
N ALA A 334 35.51 -30.91 5.94
CA ALA A 334 35.52 -31.16 4.49
C ALA A 334 35.57 -29.86 3.64
N ALA A 335 36.34 -29.88 2.54
CA ALA A 335 36.61 -28.72 1.67
C ALA A 335 35.39 -28.25 0.84
N PRO A 336 35.29 -26.94 0.51
CA PRO A 336 34.10 -26.35 -0.11
C PRO A 336 33.95 -26.63 -1.63
N PRO A 337 32.72 -26.53 -2.19
CA PRO A 337 32.43 -26.86 -3.60
C PRO A 337 32.87 -25.76 -4.60
N MET A 338 33.21 -26.16 -5.83
CA MET A 338 33.79 -25.31 -6.91
C MET A 338 32.74 -24.57 -7.76
N LYS A 339 33.07 -23.34 -8.22
CA LYS A 339 32.21 -22.41 -8.99
C LYS A 339 32.71 -22.17 -10.44
N PRO A 340 31.81 -21.94 -11.43
CA PRO A 340 32.13 -21.68 -12.84
C PRO A 340 32.70 -20.28 -13.15
N VAL A 341 33.49 -20.16 -14.23
CA VAL A 341 34.25 -18.95 -14.63
C VAL A 341 33.98 -18.59 -16.10
N ASN A 342 33.80 -17.31 -16.43
CA ASN A 342 33.65 -16.82 -17.82
C ASN A 342 34.82 -15.91 -18.21
N VAL A 343 35.23 -15.91 -19.49
CA VAL A 343 36.28 -15.04 -20.04
C VAL A 343 35.81 -14.43 -21.35
N VAL A 344 36.03 -13.14 -21.54
CA VAL A 344 35.78 -12.45 -22.82
C VAL A 344 37.05 -11.76 -23.27
N VAL A 345 37.48 -11.95 -24.52
CA VAL A 345 38.69 -11.33 -25.08
C VAL A 345 38.32 -10.57 -26.33
N VAL A 346 38.68 -9.29 -26.44
CA VAL A 346 38.46 -8.49 -27.64
C VAL A 346 39.78 -8.29 -28.37
N LYS A 347 39.81 -8.57 -29.67
CA LYS A 347 40.99 -8.50 -30.56
C LYS A 347 40.68 -7.59 -31.74
N ARG A 348 41.57 -6.65 -32.05
CA ARG A 348 41.56 -5.88 -33.28
C ARG A 348 42.54 -6.51 -34.27
N VAL A 349 42.07 -6.83 -35.47
CA VAL A 349 42.83 -7.54 -36.49
C VAL A 349 42.89 -6.66 -37.76
N PRO A 350 44.09 -6.25 -38.22
CA PRO A 350 44.22 -5.52 -39.47
C PRO A 350 43.69 -6.33 -40.66
N LYS A 351 43.10 -5.64 -41.62
CA LYS A 351 42.42 -6.26 -42.78
C LYS A 351 43.36 -7.15 -43.60
N GLU A 352 44.64 -6.78 -43.71
CA GLU A 352 45.67 -7.58 -44.39
C GLU A 352 46.03 -8.91 -43.69
N SER A 353 45.73 -9.05 -42.40
CA SER A 353 46.07 -10.24 -41.60
C SER A 353 44.83 -11.04 -41.16
N GLU A 354 43.63 -10.58 -41.52
CA GLU A 354 42.34 -11.14 -41.10
C GLU A 354 42.16 -12.61 -41.49
N GLU A 355 42.49 -12.96 -42.75
CA GLU A 355 42.32 -14.33 -43.23
C GLU A 355 43.24 -15.31 -42.50
N GLN A 356 44.48 -14.90 -42.24
CA GLN A 356 45.46 -15.71 -41.49
C GLN A 356 45.04 -15.85 -40.02
N TRP A 357 44.53 -14.78 -39.41
CA TRP A 357 44.07 -14.78 -38.02
C TRP A 357 42.85 -15.68 -37.82
N LEU A 358 41.86 -15.61 -38.72
CA LEU A 358 40.65 -16.44 -38.66
C LEU A 358 40.95 -17.94 -38.79
N ARG A 359 41.96 -18.33 -39.58
CA ARG A 359 42.40 -19.73 -39.67
C ARG A 359 42.95 -20.23 -38.34
N MET A 360 43.80 -19.45 -37.67
CA MET A 360 44.35 -19.80 -36.35
C MET A 360 43.29 -19.78 -35.25
N ALA A 361 42.34 -18.83 -35.30
CA ALA A 361 41.22 -18.74 -34.36
C ALA A 361 40.33 -20.00 -34.41
N ASN A 362 40.01 -20.49 -35.61
CA ASN A 362 39.23 -21.71 -35.78
C ASN A 362 40.00 -22.96 -35.29
N GLU A 363 41.32 -23.05 -35.55
CA GLU A 363 42.17 -24.14 -35.04
C GLU A 363 42.22 -24.15 -33.50
N LEU A 364 42.29 -22.96 -32.88
CA LEU A 364 42.26 -22.79 -31.44
C LEU A 364 40.90 -23.24 -30.85
N ALA A 365 39.78 -22.75 -31.41
CA ALA A 365 38.44 -23.09 -30.94
C ALA A 365 38.17 -24.62 -30.95
N GLU A 366 38.53 -25.28 -32.06
CA GLU A 366 38.27 -26.70 -32.24
C GLU A 366 39.09 -27.58 -31.27
N ALA A 367 40.30 -27.13 -30.91
CA ALA A 367 41.13 -27.80 -29.94
C ALA A 367 40.63 -27.58 -28.50
N THR A 368 40.17 -26.37 -28.18
CA THR A 368 39.72 -26.00 -26.82
C THR A 368 38.37 -26.62 -26.45
N TRP A 369 37.44 -26.80 -27.40
CA TRP A 369 36.18 -27.53 -27.15
C TRP A 369 36.36 -28.97 -26.66
N LYS A 370 37.53 -29.57 -26.90
CA LYS A 370 37.84 -30.95 -26.49
C LYS A 370 38.44 -31.02 -25.07
N GLU A 371 38.64 -29.89 -24.39
CA GLU A 371 39.20 -29.84 -23.04
C GLU A 371 38.17 -30.12 -21.94
N ASP A 372 38.62 -30.80 -20.88
CA ASP A 372 37.79 -31.09 -19.71
C ASP A 372 37.46 -29.80 -18.94
N GLY A 373 36.18 -29.59 -18.64
CA GLY A 373 35.69 -28.38 -17.99
C GLY A 373 35.43 -27.17 -18.90
N CYS A 374 35.66 -27.26 -20.21
CA CYS A 374 35.25 -26.23 -21.17
C CYS A 374 33.73 -26.32 -21.45
N LEU A 375 32.98 -25.29 -21.08
CA LEU A 375 31.52 -25.19 -21.27
C LEU A 375 31.13 -24.39 -22.52
N GLN A 376 31.96 -23.42 -22.92
CA GLN A 376 31.75 -22.57 -24.11
C GLN A 376 33.09 -22.01 -24.57
N TYR A 377 33.31 -21.91 -25.89
CA TYR A 377 34.47 -21.25 -26.49
C TYR A 377 34.10 -20.81 -27.91
N GLU A 378 33.86 -19.52 -28.13
CA GLU A 378 33.29 -18.99 -29.39
C GLU A 378 33.98 -17.71 -29.85
N PHE A 379 34.01 -17.49 -31.18
CA PHE A 379 34.51 -16.27 -31.80
C PHE A 379 33.37 -15.51 -32.49
N VAL A 380 33.16 -14.25 -32.12
CA VAL A 380 32.11 -13.37 -32.63
C VAL A 380 32.74 -12.16 -33.33
N ARG A 381 32.29 -11.83 -34.54
CA ARG A 381 32.71 -10.57 -35.20
C ARG A 381 31.95 -9.40 -34.59
N GLY A 382 32.69 -8.37 -34.16
CA GLY A 382 32.15 -7.07 -33.78
C GLY A 382 32.03 -6.14 -35.00
N ASP A 383 32.79 -5.04 -34.99
CA ASP A 383 32.85 -4.09 -36.10
C ASP A 383 33.86 -4.52 -37.21
N ALA A 384 34.17 -3.64 -38.17
CA ALA A 384 34.92 -3.97 -39.40
C ALA A 384 36.30 -4.62 -39.20
N ASP A 385 36.98 -4.37 -38.08
CA ASP A 385 38.33 -4.88 -37.78
C ASP A 385 38.43 -5.57 -36.40
N THR A 386 37.30 -5.89 -35.75
CA THR A 386 37.28 -6.33 -34.34
C THR A 386 36.58 -7.68 -34.16
N PHE A 387 37.20 -8.57 -33.38
CA PHE A 387 36.72 -9.92 -33.05
C PHE A 387 36.67 -10.13 -31.53
N ILE A 388 35.69 -10.88 -31.04
CA ILE A 388 35.42 -11.14 -29.63
C ILE A 388 35.49 -12.65 -29.40
N ILE A 389 36.26 -13.09 -28.43
CA ILE A 389 36.35 -14.47 -27.96
C ILE A 389 35.53 -14.57 -26.68
N VAL A 390 34.67 -15.58 -26.57
CA VAL A 390 33.82 -15.82 -25.38
C VAL A 390 34.07 -17.24 -24.89
N GLU A 391 34.55 -17.37 -23.65
CA GLU A 391 34.89 -18.64 -23.01
C GLU A 391 34.11 -18.84 -21.71
N LYS A 392 33.74 -20.08 -21.39
CA LYS A 392 33.11 -20.46 -20.13
C LYS A 392 33.68 -21.78 -19.65
N TRP A 393 34.02 -21.84 -18.36
CA TRP A 393 34.71 -22.96 -17.72
C TRP A 393 34.00 -23.37 -16.43
N THR A 394 34.05 -24.66 -16.10
CA THR A 394 33.42 -25.22 -14.89
C THR A 394 34.09 -24.76 -13.60
N SER A 395 35.38 -24.42 -13.63
CA SER A 395 36.10 -23.78 -12.51
C SER A 395 37.39 -23.07 -12.94
N MET A 396 37.96 -22.26 -12.04
CA MET A 396 39.23 -21.57 -12.27
C MET A 396 40.38 -22.55 -12.53
N THR A 397 40.39 -23.70 -11.86
CA THR A 397 41.40 -24.75 -12.07
C THR A 397 41.38 -25.30 -13.49
N HIS A 398 40.20 -25.45 -14.10
CA HIS A 398 40.09 -25.90 -15.50
C HIS A 398 40.56 -24.81 -16.46
N LEU A 399 40.25 -23.54 -16.20
CA LEU A 399 40.77 -22.41 -16.99
C LEU A 399 42.30 -22.26 -16.89
N GLU A 400 42.89 -22.50 -15.73
CA GLU A 400 44.36 -22.46 -15.56
C GLU A 400 45.05 -23.61 -16.27
N ALA A 401 44.42 -24.79 -16.31
CA ALA A 401 44.92 -25.93 -17.09
C ALA A 401 44.91 -25.63 -18.59
N HIS A 402 43.89 -24.92 -19.10
CA HIS A 402 43.81 -24.48 -20.50
C HIS A 402 45.03 -23.67 -20.95
N PHE A 403 45.51 -22.73 -20.11
CA PHE A 403 46.69 -21.92 -20.46
C PHE A 403 47.98 -22.72 -20.62
N ALA A 404 48.03 -23.95 -20.10
CA ALA A 404 49.17 -24.84 -20.23
C ALA A 404 49.07 -25.81 -21.41
N THR A 405 47.97 -25.81 -22.18
CA THR A 405 47.79 -26.79 -23.26
C THR A 405 48.68 -26.50 -24.47
N PRO A 406 49.14 -27.54 -25.20
CA PRO A 406 50.06 -27.35 -26.32
C PRO A 406 49.54 -26.44 -27.44
N HIS A 407 48.23 -26.42 -27.67
CA HIS A 407 47.61 -25.59 -28.70
C HIS A 407 47.49 -24.13 -28.26
N PHE A 408 47.15 -23.86 -26.99
CA PHE A 408 47.11 -22.51 -26.45
C PHE A 408 48.49 -21.84 -26.49
N VAL A 409 49.51 -22.55 -25.98
CA VAL A 409 50.90 -22.06 -25.94
C VAL A 409 51.48 -21.83 -27.34
N LYS A 410 51.02 -22.56 -28.35
CA LYS A 410 51.47 -22.41 -29.75
C LYS A 410 50.73 -21.31 -30.50
N LEU A 411 49.40 -21.30 -30.45
CA LEU A 411 48.57 -20.50 -31.36
C LEU A 411 48.35 -19.08 -30.84
N VAL A 412 48.16 -18.89 -29.53
CA VAL A 412 47.84 -17.57 -28.96
C VAL A 412 48.98 -16.56 -29.18
N PRO A 413 50.27 -16.88 -28.96
CA PRO A 413 51.36 -15.95 -29.26
C PRO A 413 51.48 -15.61 -30.76
N ALA A 414 51.19 -16.56 -31.65
CA ALA A 414 51.21 -16.33 -33.10
C ALA A 414 50.05 -15.44 -33.56
N MET A 415 48.87 -15.60 -32.96
CA MET A 415 47.72 -14.73 -33.18
C MET A 415 47.97 -13.31 -32.64
N ASP A 416 48.65 -13.17 -31.50
CA ASP A 416 48.99 -11.88 -30.88
C ASP A 416 50.06 -11.12 -31.66
N ALA A 417 50.89 -11.80 -32.44
CA ALA A 417 51.87 -11.14 -33.32
C ALA A 417 51.23 -10.37 -34.50
N ILE A 418 50.00 -10.73 -34.87
CA ILE A 418 49.28 -10.18 -36.04
C ILE A 418 47.94 -9.53 -35.67
N SER A 419 47.63 -9.40 -34.37
CA SER A 419 46.43 -8.77 -33.86
C SER A 419 46.73 -8.02 -32.56
N THR A 420 45.90 -7.03 -32.23
CA THR A 420 46.05 -6.27 -30.98
C THR A 420 44.94 -6.67 -30.01
N THR A 421 45.30 -7.11 -28.80
CA THR A 421 44.33 -7.29 -27.71
C THR A 421 43.80 -5.94 -27.26
N VAL A 422 42.49 -5.74 -27.38
CA VAL A 422 41.78 -4.54 -26.94
C VAL A 422 41.35 -4.67 -25.48
N SER A 423 40.83 -5.84 -25.07
CA SER A 423 40.52 -6.14 -23.67
C SER A 423 40.52 -7.64 -23.39
N ILE A 424 40.74 -8.01 -22.12
CA ILE A 424 40.51 -9.37 -21.58
C ILE A 424 39.74 -9.18 -20.27
N ASP A 425 38.54 -9.74 -20.21
CA ASP A 425 37.60 -9.62 -19.10
C ASP A 425 37.31 -11.02 -18.54
N LYS A 426 37.82 -11.33 -17.33
CA LYS A 426 37.56 -12.61 -16.62
C LYS A 426 36.52 -12.37 -15.53
N CYS A 427 35.45 -13.17 -15.48
CA CYS A 427 34.33 -13.00 -14.56
C CYS A 427 33.95 -14.33 -13.89
N SER A 428 34.29 -14.48 -12.60
CA SER A 428 34.11 -15.72 -11.82
C SER A 428 32.88 -15.73 -10.89
N ASP A 429 32.04 -14.71 -10.92
CA ASP A 429 30.79 -14.69 -10.16
C ASP A 429 29.79 -13.76 -10.86
N ALA A 430 28.54 -14.21 -10.98
CA ALA A 430 27.47 -13.44 -11.59
C ALA A 430 27.13 -12.22 -10.71
N LEU A 431 27.36 -11.03 -11.27
CA LEU A 431 26.89 -9.70 -10.86
C LEU A 431 27.52 -9.09 -9.58
N ALA A 432 28.40 -8.09 -9.84
CA ALA A 432 29.09 -7.18 -8.91
C ALA A 432 30.17 -7.87 -8.05
N VAL A 433 31.47 -7.58 -8.21
CA VAL A 433 32.16 -6.34 -7.83
C VAL A 433 33.48 -6.24 -8.63
N ASN A 434 33.91 -5.04 -9.04
CA ASN A 434 35.18 -4.68 -9.72
C ASN A 434 35.18 -4.56 -11.25
N ARG A 435 34.29 -3.72 -11.80
CA ARG A 435 34.65 -2.95 -13.01
C ARG A 435 35.46 -1.73 -12.58
N ALA A 436 36.51 -1.37 -13.32
CA ALA A 436 37.24 -0.14 -13.07
C ALA A 436 36.30 1.07 -13.24
N PRO A 437 36.29 2.05 -12.31
CA PRO A 437 35.47 3.24 -12.43
C PRO A 437 35.76 3.97 -13.75
N ARG A 438 34.79 4.01 -14.66
CA ARG A 438 34.92 4.75 -15.93
C ARG A 438 34.28 6.13 -15.84
N THR A 439 34.61 6.98 -16.81
CA THR A 439 33.93 8.27 -17.01
C THR A 439 32.46 8.00 -17.35
N THR A 440 31.57 8.66 -16.62
CA THR A 440 30.12 8.60 -16.81
C THR A 440 29.70 9.65 -17.81
N ARG A 441 28.92 9.27 -18.82
CA ARG A 441 28.50 10.16 -19.90
C ARG A 441 27.08 10.63 -19.67
N ILE A 442 26.88 11.93 -19.50
CA ILE A 442 25.56 12.53 -19.31
C ILE A 442 25.21 13.41 -20.52
N LEU A 443 24.01 13.22 -21.05
CA LEU A 443 23.45 14.10 -22.07
C LEU A 443 22.31 14.93 -21.46
N VAL A 444 22.43 16.24 -21.57
CA VAL A 444 21.32 17.18 -21.34
C VAL A 444 20.75 17.55 -22.71
N LEU A 445 19.63 16.92 -23.05
CA LEU A 445 18.92 17.10 -24.32
C LEU A 445 17.74 18.04 -24.08
N PHE A 446 17.65 19.15 -24.81
CA PHE A 446 16.54 20.10 -24.60
C PHE A 446 15.99 20.72 -25.89
N ASP A 447 14.75 21.19 -25.84
CA ASP A 447 14.20 22.20 -26.76
C ASP A 447 13.88 23.47 -25.96
N SER A 448 13.91 24.64 -26.59
CA SER A 448 13.51 25.89 -25.92
C SER A 448 13.00 26.94 -26.90
N ASN A 449 11.92 27.62 -26.51
CA ASN A 449 11.32 28.71 -27.30
C ASN A 449 11.69 30.10 -26.77
N SER A 450 11.95 30.27 -25.47
CA SER A 450 12.06 31.59 -24.80
C SER A 450 13.18 31.67 -23.76
N THR A 451 14.31 31.03 -24.03
CA THR A 451 15.50 30.87 -23.15
C THR A 451 15.27 30.18 -21.80
N SER A 452 14.02 30.01 -21.35
CA SER A 452 13.68 29.47 -20.04
C SER A 452 14.18 28.03 -19.86
N THR A 453 13.80 27.12 -20.77
CA THR A 453 14.26 25.72 -20.75
C THR A 453 15.76 25.62 -21.01
N GLN A 454 16.33 26.51 -21.82
CA GLN A 454 17.76 26.58 -22.09
C GLN A 454 18.55 26.90 -20.81
N GLN A 455 18.13 27.90 -20.03
CA GLN A 455 18.75 28.22 -18.75
C GLN A 455 18.62 27.06 -17.75
N MET A 456 17.48 26.37 -17.73
CA MET A 456 17.33 25.14 -16.92
C MET A 456 18.32 24.05 -17.35
N ALA A 457 18.50 23.84 -18.66
CA ALA A 457 19.43 22.85 -19.20
C ALA A 457 20.89 23.13 -18.79
N GLU A 458 21.29 24.40 -18.79
CA GLU A 458 22.62 24.82 -18.32
C GLU A 458 22.83 24.50 -16.84
N LEU A 459 21.83 24.78 -16.00
CA LEU A 459 21.88 24.51 -14.56
C LEU A 459 21.83 23.00 -14.24
N VAL A 460 21.07 22.21 -15.01
CA VAL A 460 21.08 20.74 -14.92
C VAL A 460 22.48 20.21 -15.29
N ALA A 461 23.09 20.73 -16.36
CA ALA A 461 24.44 20.35 -16.73
C ALA A 461 25.48 20.77 -15.67
N GLU A 462 25.33 21.96 -15.08
CA GLU A 462 26.14 22.44 -13.95
C GLU A 462 26.07 21.45 -12.78
N GLY A 463 24.86 21.03 -12.40
CA GLY A 463 24.63 20.04 -11.34
C GLY A 463 25.29 18.69 -11.62
N ALA A 464 25.17 18.19 -12.84
CA ALA A 464 25.83 16.93 -13.24
C ALA A 464 27.36 17.03 -13.16
N ARG A 465 27.95 18.16 -13.60
CA ARG A 465 29.40 18.40 -13.59
C ARG A 465 30.03 18.48 -12.19
N GLN A 466 29.22 18.56 -11.13
CA GLN A 466 29.73 18.56 -9.75
C GLN A 466 30.43 17.23 -9.37
N LEU A 467 30.30 16.17 -10.17
CA LEU A 467 31.07 14.94 -10.01
C LEU A 467 32.26 14.92 -10.99
N ASN A 468 33.47 14.73 -10.44
CA ASN A 468 34.75 14.89 -11.17
C ASN A 468 35.01 13.88 -12.31
N HIS A 469 34.14 12.89 -12.50
CA HIS A 469 34.27 11.84 -13.52
C HIS A 469 33.13 11.88 -14.56
N MET A 470 32.49 13.04 -14.70
CA MET A 470 31.38 13.25 -15.63
C MET A 470 31.87 13.87 -16.94
N ASP A 471 31.48 13.26 -18.06
CA ASP A 471 31.51 13.88 -19.38
C ASP A 471 30.08 14.33 -19.71
N VAL A 472 29.83 15.64 -19.74
CA VAL A 472 28.48 16.21 -19.86
C VAL A 472 28.33 16.98 -21.17
N ARG A 473 27.46 16.48 -22.05
CA ARG A 473 27.06 17.16 -23.29
C ARG A 473 25.73 17.87 -23.11
N ILE A 474 25.65 19.08 -23.62
CA ILE A 474 24.38 19.80 -23.79
C ILE A 474 24.07 19.82 -25.29
N ARG A 475 22.87 19.41 -25.67
CA ARG A 475 22.42 19.38 -27.07
C ARG A 475 21.00 19.95 -27.18
N CYS A 476 20.81 20.79 -28.18
CA CYS A 476 19.48 21.30 -28.52
C CYS A 476 18.87 20.45 -29.64
N VAL A 477 17.60 20.10 -29.52
CA VAL A 477 16.87 19.34 -30.55
C VAL A 477 16.82 20.16 -31.86
N PRO A 478 17.13 19.55 -33.03
CA PRO A 478 17.08 20.24 -34.31
C PRO A 478 15.64 20.54 -34.75
N GLY A 479 15.47 21.62 -35.51
CA GLY A 479 14.19 21.99 -36.13
C GLY A 479 14.14 23.48 -36.48
N PRO A 480 13.17 23.91 -37.31
CA PRO A 480 12.99 25.33 -37.68
C PRO A 480 12.49 26.18 -36.50
N ASP A 481 12.88 27.46 -36.51
CA ASP A 481 12.30 28.50 -35.64
C ASP A 481 10.88 28.85 -36.08
N ASN A 482 9.99 29.01 -35.09
CA ASN A 482 8.66 29.59 -35.30
C ASN A 482 8.69 31.10 -35.02
N HIS A 483 7.68 31.83 -35.48
CA HIS A 483 7.63 33.31 -35.41
C HIS A 483 7.63 33.90 -33.98
N TRP A 484 7.39 33.09 -32.95
CA TRP A 484 7.38 33.48 -31.54
C TRP A 484 8.58 32.91 -30.75
N ASP A 485 9.47 32.18 -31.42
CA ASP A 485 10.70 31.71 -30.80
C ASP A 485 11.70 32.87 -30.66
N CYS A 486 12.41 32.91 -29.54
CA CYS A 486 13.59 33.74 -29.40
C CYS A 486 14.62 33.31 -30.44
N LYS A 487 15.03 34.26 -31.29
CA LYS A 487 16.07 34.03 -32.30
C LYS A 487 17.37 33.56 -31.63
N ASP A 488 18.11 32.73 -32.34
CA ASP A 488 19.48 32.31 -32.01
C ASP A 488 19.64 31.37 -30.80
N VAL A 489 18.58 31.13 -29.99
CA VAL A 489 18.65 30.21 -28.84
C VAL A 489 19.09 28.80 -29.24
N ARG A 490 18.54 28.26 -30.33
CA ARG A 490 18.92 26.92 -30.82
C ARG A 490 20.24 26.92 -31.58
N GLN A 491 20.56 28.01 -32.28
CA GLN A 491 21.79 28.14 -33.06
C GLN A 491 23.05 28.25 -32.18
N ALA A 492 22.87 28.65 -30.91
CA ALA A 492 23.94 28.73 -29.93
C ALA A 492 24.48 27.36 -29.47
N TYR A 493 23.80 26.24 -29.80
CA TYR A 493 24.19 24.90 -29.38
C TYR A 493 24.44 23.98 -30.57
N ILE A 494 25.30 22.98 -30.36
CA ILE A 494 25.46 21.88 -31.30
C ILE A 494 24.12 21.13 -31.38
N PRO A 495 23.53 20.97 -32.58
CA PRO A 495 22.29 20.23 -32.76
C PRO A 495 22.44 18.77 -32.29
N ALA A 496 21.42 18.27 -31.60
CA ALA A 496 21.36 16.89 -31.17
C ALA A 496 21.28 15.94 -32.38
N ASN A 497 22.02 14.84 -32.33
CA ASN A 497 21.83 13.69 -33.21
C ASN A 497 21.58 12.42 -32.40
N PHE A 498 21.12 11.34 -33.04
CA PHE A 498 20.80 10.08 -32.36
C PHE A 498 22.01 9.43 -31.69
N GLY A 499 23.21 9.66 -32.23
CA GLY A 499 24.47 9.20 -31.65
C GLY A 499 24.77 9.83 -30.29
N ASP A 500 24.30 11.04 -30.01
CA ASP A 500 24.45 11.66 -28.68
C ASP A 500 23.67 10.87 -27.62
N VAL A 501 22.48 10.36 -27.94
CA VAL A 501 21.65 9.56 -27.01
C VAL A 501 22.26 8.18 -26.79
N LEU A 502 22.81 7.56 -27.84
CA LEU A 502 23.54 6.30 -27.73
C LEU A 502 24.81 6.43 -26.88
N TRP A 503 25.54 7.52 -27.08
CA TRP A 503 26.77 7.82 -26.36
C TRP A 503 26.55 7.99 -24.85
N ALA A 504 25.39 8.50 -24.43
CA ALA A 504 25.07 8.81 -23.05
C ALA A 504 24.78 7.57 -22.21
N ASP A 505 25.28 7.54 -20.98
CA ASP A 505 24.88 6.59 -19.95
C ASP A 505 23.59 7.06 -19.23
N GLY A 506 23.45 8.38 -19.07
CA GLY A 506 22.26 9.01 -18.50
C GLY A 506 21.78 10.21 -19.33
N VAL A 507 20.47 10.42 -19.42
CA VAL A 507 19.85 11.50 -20.21
C VAL A 507 18.91 12.34 -19.35
N ALA A 508 19.16 13.65 -19.30
CA ALA A 508 18.21 14.65 -18.80
C ALA A 508 17.47 15.28 -19.99
N CYS A 509 16.16 15.07 -20.10
CA CYS A 509 15.34 15.54 -21.22
C CYS A 509 14.51 16.78 -20.84
N GLY A 510 14.68 17.88 -21.58
CA GLY A 510 14.12 19.19 -21.30
C GLY A 510 13.16 19.70 -22.35
N SER A 511 11.95 20.13 -21.99
CA SER A 511 11.01 20.70 -22.97
C SER A 511 10.15 21.82 -22.39
N PRO A 512 9.85 22.90 -23.16
CA PRO A 512 8.86 23.89 -22.74
C PRO A 512 7.46 23.28 -22.72
N THR A 513 6.62 23.72 -21.78
CA THR A 513 5.22 23.32 -21.71
C THR A 513 4.38 24.05 -22.76
N ASN A 514 3.87 23.30 -23.73
CA ASN A 514 2.92 23.79 -24.73
C ASN A 514 1.56 23.14 -24.48
N LEU A 515 0.64 23.87 -23.81
CA LEU A 515 -0.72 23.38 -23.49
C LEU A 515 -0.72 22.04 -22.74
N GLY A 516 0.21 21.85 -21.79
CA GLY A 516 0.37 20.60 -21.04
C GLY A 516 1.09 19.48 -21.80
N CYS A 517 1.60 19.75 -23.00
CA CYS A 517 2.35 18.80 -23.81
C CYS A 517 3.81 19.23 -24.03
N ILE A 518 4.64 18.24 -24.39
CA ILE A 518 6.02 18.48 -24.84
C ILE A 518 6.04 19.27 -26.15
N SER A 519 7.14 19.97 -26.41
CA SER A 519 7.37 20.60 -27.71
C SER A 519 7.29 19.57 -28.84
N TRP A 520 6.69 19.97 -29.97
CA TRP A 520 6.58 19.11 -31.15
C TRP A 520 7.96 18.70 -31.70
N ARG A 521 8.99 19.55 -31.56
CA ARG A 521 10.37 19.24 -31.97
C ARG A 521 10.95 18.11 -31.13
N MET A 522 10.80 18.19 -29.81
CA MET A 522 11.20 17.11 -28.91
C MET A 522 10.47 15.80 -29.25
N LYS A 523 9.14 15.84 -29.44
CA LYS A 523 8.37 14.65 -29.84
C LYS A 523 8.88 14.08 -31.16
N LYS A 524 9.09 14.94 -32.16
CA LYS A 524 9.58 14.54 -33.47
C LYS A 524 10.97 13.89 -33.40
N PHE A 525 11.89 14.43 -32.60
CA PHE A 525 13.23 13.86 -32.44
C PHE A 525 13.17 12.42 -31.93
N TRP A 526 12.36 12.16 -30.90
CA TRP A 526 12.15 10.81 -30.38
C TRP A 526 11.38 9.93 -31.36
N ASP A 527 10.45 10.46 -32.16
CA ASP A 527 9.76 9.65 -33.19
C ASP A 527 10.69 9.26 -34.33
N ASP A 528 11.48 10.21 -34.85
CA ASP A 528 12.44 9.97 -35.92
C ASP A 528 13.50 8.95 -35.49
N MET A 529 13.97 9.03 -34.24
CA MET A 529 14.92 8.07 -33.68
C MET A 529 14.34 6.65 -33.63
N SER A 530 13.04 6.52 -33.34
CA SER A 530 12.34 5.22 -33.35
C SER A 530 12.28 4.67 -34.76
N GLN A 531 11.85 5.50 -35.72
CA GLN A 531 11.74 5.14 -37.13
C GLN A 531 13.10 4.80 -37.75
N ALA A 532 14.18 5.40 -37.25
CA ALA A 532 15.55 5.07 -37.66
C ALA A 532 16.10 3.77 -37.03
N GLY A 533 15.28 3.01 -36.30
CA GLY A 533 15.61 1.67 -35.80
C GLY A 533 16.40 1.65 -34.49
N PHE A 534 16.42 2.75 -33.73
CA PHE A 534 17.12 2.82 -32.44
C PHE A 534 16.26 2.41 -31.25
N TRP A 535 14.97 2.12 -31.45
CA TRP A 535 14.02 1.81 -30.37
C TRP A 535 14.48 0.68 -29.44
N SER A 536 15.04 -0.40 -29.99
CA SER A 536 15.53 -1.56 -29.22
C SER A 536 16.99 -1.47 -28.77
N ARG A 537 17.66 -0.31 -28.94
CA ARG A 537 19.11 -0.16 -28.77
C ARG A 537 19.54 0.68 -27.57
N LEU A 538 18.60 1.17 -26.78
CA LEU A 538 18.86 2.13 -25.69
C LEU A 538 18.58 1.57 -24.29
N ASP A 539 18.28 0.27 -24.20
CA ASP A 539 17.93 -0.39 -22.94
C ASP A 539 19.05 -0.26 -21.88
N GLY A 540 18.65 -0.12 -20.62
CA GLY A 540 19.57 -0.04 -19.48
C GLY A 540 20.20 1.34 -19.21
N LYS A 541 19.72 2.41 -19.85
CA LYS A 541 20.14 3.80 -19.57
C LYS A 541 19.30 4.45 -18.47
N ILE A 542 19.79 5.53 -17.85
CA ILE A 542 19.05 6.25 -16.78
C ILE A 542 18.49 7.58 -17.31
N GLY A 543 17.24 7.89 -16.98
CA GLY A 543 16.52 9.07 -17.48
C GLY A 543 15.97 9.99 -16.39
N CYS A 544 15.94 11.30 -16.64
CA CYS A 544 15.12 12.24 -15.88
C CYS A 544 14.63 13.40 -16.77
N SER A 545 13.64 14.16 -16.32
CA SER A 545 13.02 15.22 -17.13
C SER A 545 12.96 16.57 -16.43
N PHE A 546 12.91 17.64 -17.21
CA PHE A 546 12.69 19.00 -16.73
C PHE A 546 11.87 19.83 -17.70
N SER A 547 11.08 20.78 -17.19
CA SER A 547 10.18 21.57 -18.01
C SER A 547 10.00 22.99 -17.48
N SER A 548 10.01 23.95 -18.40
CA SER A 548 9.66 25.35 -18.12
C SER A 548 8.24 25.64 -18.58
N VAL A 549 7.46 26.37 -17.79
CA VAL A 549 6.04 26.66 -18.06
C VAL A 549 5.72 28.15 -18.00
N GLY A 550 4.63 28.58 -18.64
CA GLY A 550 4.22 29.99 -18.67
C GLY A 550 3.82 30.57 -17.29
N GLY A 551 3.41 29.73 -16.36
CA GLY A 551 3.03 30.09 -14.99
C GLY A 551 2.88 28.83 -14.11
N GLU A 552 2.81 29.03 -12.80
CA GLU A 552 2.59 27.92 -11.86
C GLU A 552 1.32 27.13 -12.19
N ALA A 553 1.33 25.82 -11.90
CA ALA A 553 0.28 24.87 -12.27
C ALA A 553 -0.04 24.77 -13.79
N GLY A 554 0.78 25.35 -14.68
CA GLY A 554 0.53 25.34 -16.12
C GLY A 554 0.83 24.02 -16.85
N GLY A 555 0.97 22.90 -16.12
CA GLY A 555 1.15 21.56 -16.69
C GLY A 555 2.60 21.08 -16.88
N ALA A 556 3.61 21.73 -16.26
CA ALA A 556 5.00 21.29 -16.34
C ALA A 556 5.21 19.84 -15.86
N GLU A 557 4.48 19.41 -14.83
CA GLU A 557 4.55 18.04 -14.32
C GLU A 557 4.03 17.02 -15.32
N LEU A 558 2.96 17.34 -16.06
CA LEU A 558 2.43 16.48 -17.12
C LEU A 558 3.45 16.33 -18.26
N VAL A 559 4.18 17.40 -18.58
CA VAL A 559 5.26 17.37 -19.58
C VAL A 559 6.42 16.51 -19.11
N ASN A 560 6.82 16.61 -17.84
CA ASN A 560 7.84 15.75 -17.24
C ASN A 560 7.43 14.28 -17.26
N MET A 561 6.18 13.96 -16.88
CA MET A 561 5.64 12.61 -16.97
C MET A 561 5.64 12.10 -18.42
N ALA A 562 5.20 12.90 -19.39
CA ALA A 562 5.20 12.52 -20.79
C ALA A 562 6.62 12.24 -21.33
N MET A 563 7.61 13.07 -20.97
CA MET A 563 9.01 12.82 -21.34
C MET A 563 9.56 11.54 -20.69
N ASN A 564 9.24 11.29 -19.41
CA ASN A 564 9.63 10.06 -18.73
C ASN A 564 9.00 8.84 -19.41
N SER A 565 7.71 8.89 -19.78
CA SER A 565 7.04 7.81 -20.50
C SER A 565 7.69 7.54 -21.87
N ILE A 566 8.11 8.58 -22.61
CA ILE A 566 8.83 8.39 -23.87
C ILE A 566 10.15 7.65 -23.63
N MET A 567 10.97 8.10 -22.68
CA MET A 567 12.24 7.46 -22.36
C MET A 567 12.06 6.01 -21.85
N MET A 568 11.03 5.74 -21.04
CA MET A 568 10.71 4.37 -20.59
C MET A 568 10.39 3.43 -21.76
N ASN A 569 9.69 3.92 -22.79
CA ASN A 569 9.42 3.12 -23.99
C ASN A 569 10.70 2.75 -24.76
N TYR A 570 11.80 3.47 -24.55
CA TYR A 570 13.13 3.16 -25.09
C TYR A 570 13.99 2.28 -24.15
N GLY A 571 13.47 1.85 -23.01
CA GLY A 571 14.17 1.03 -22.01
C GLY A 571 14.97 1.81 -20.96
N PHE A 572 14.68 3.11 -20.78
CA PHE A 572 15.33 3.89 -19.72
C PHE A 572 14.70 3.64 -18.35
N ALA A 573 15.54 3.49 -17.33
CA ALA A 573 15.14 3.62 -15.94
C ALA A 573 15.01 5.10 -15.57
N CYS A 574 13.78 5.62 -15.53
CA CYS A 574 13.52 7.02 -15.21
C CYS A 574 13.28 7.22 -13.71
N PHE A 575 13.76 8.33 -13.15
CA PHE A 575 13.60 8.65 -11.73
C PHE A 575 13.13 10.10 -11.48
N GLY A 576 12.55 10.31 -10.30
CA GLY A 576 12.31 11.62 -9.70
C GLY A 576 13.19 11.85 -8.47
N VAL A 577 13.25 13.09 -7.98
CA VAL A 577 14.03 13.44 -6.78
C VAL A 577 13.10 13.69 -5.61
N THR A 578 13.28 12.91 -4.54
CA THR A 578 12.49 13.00 -3.29
C THR A 578 12.99 14.08 -2.32
N ASP A 579 14.13 14.72 -2.63
CA ASP A 579 14.63 15.83 -1.83
C ASP A 579 13.76 17.07 -2.00
N TYR A 580 13.47 17.73 -0.89
CA TYR A 580 12.99 19.11 -0.92
C TYR A 580 14.16 20.02 -1.28
N VAL A 581 14.06 20.70 -2.42
CA VAL A 581 15.07 21.66 -2.89
C VAL A 581 14.83 23.07 -2.35
N SER A 582 13.60 23.35 -1.94
CA SER A 582 13.21 24.49 -1.10
C SER A 582 11.91 24.18 -0.37
N PHE A 583 11.43 25.10 0.47
CA PHE A 583 10.15 24.95 1.18
C PHE A 583 9.01 24.69 0.19
N LYS A 584 8.32 23.55 0.34
CA LYS A 584 7.23 23.08 -0.54
C LYS A 584 7.60 22.84 -2.01
N ASN A 585 8.89 22.76 -2.36
CA ASN A 585 9.34 22.47 -3.72
C ASN A 585 10.09 21.14 -3.80
N THR A 586 9.64 20.27 -4.69
CA THR A 586 10.11 18.90 -4.86
C THR A 586 10.08 18.51 -6.35
N LEU A 587 10.86 17.50 -6.73
CA LEU A 587 11.09 17.12 -8.14
C LEU A 587 10.66 15.69 -8.41
N HIS A 588 9.53 15.25 -7.81
CA HIS A 588 9.03 13.87 -7.89
C HIS A 588 8.87 13.34 -9.32
N TYR A 589 8.57 14.21 -10.29
CA TYR A 589 8.41 13.84 -11.69
C TYR A 589 9.51 14.40 -12.59
N GLY A 590 10.29 15.36 -12.09
CA GLY A 590 11.24 16.17 -12.84
C GLY A 590 11.26 17.62 -12.32
N ALA A 591 12.20 18.44 -12.78
CA ALA A 591 12.23 19.85 -12.39
C ALA A 591 11.17 20.65 -13.17
N ALA A 592 10.35 21.42 -12.46
CA ALA A 592 9.31 22.26 -13.04
C ALA A 592 9.54 23.71 -12.61
N VAL A 593 9.71 24.62 -13.57
CA VAL A 593 9.97 26.04 -13.28
C VAL A 593 9.02 26.92 -14.09
N ALA A 594 8.39 27.89 -13.41
CA ALA A 594 7.60 28.91 -14.07
C ALA A 594 8.55 29.96 -14.69
N LYS A 595 8.50 30.09 -16.02
CA LYS A 595 9.42 30.92 -16.83
C LYS A 595 10.87 30.47 -16.65
N ALA A 596 11.81 31.42 -16.65
CA ALA A 596 13.23 31.17 -16.42
C ALA A 596 13.51 30.98 -14.92
N PRO A 597 14.52 30.17 -14.55
CA PRO A 597 14.93 29.93 -13.16
C PRO A 597 15.58 31.18 -12.55
N ARG A 598 14.74 32.09 -12.04
CA ARG A 598 15.16 33.40 -11.51
C ARG A 598 15.54 33.29 -10.04
N GLU A 599 14.74 32.57 -9.28
CA GLU A 599 14.92 32.37 -7.85
C GLU A 599 15.99 31.31 -7.56
N GLU A 600 16.66 31.42 -6.41
CA GLU A 600 17.65 30.43 -6.01
C GLU A 600 17.05 29.03 -5.84
N ALA A 601 15.78 28.95 -5.44
CA ALA A 601 15.04 27.69 -5.37
C ALA A 601 14.91 27.01 -6.75
N ASP A 602 14.58 27.76 -7.80
CA ASP A 602 14.46 27.23 -9.17
C ASP A 602 15.81 26.79 -9.71
N LYS A 603 16.87 27.54 -9.41
CA LYS A 603 18.23 27.20 -9.81
C LYS A 603 18.71 25.93 -9.10
N MET A 604 18.41 25.82 -7.80
CA MET A 604 18.73 24.64 -7.00
C MET A 604 17.98 23.40 -7.48
N ALA A 605 16.70 23.55 -7.85
CA ALA A 605 15.91 22.48 -8.44
C ALA A 605 16.59 21.87 -9.68
N CYS A 606 17.04 22.72 -10.60
CA CYS A 606 17.73 22.30 -11.81
C CYS A 606 19.07 21.61 -11.51
N ARG A 607 19.90 22.21 -10.66
CA ARG A 607 21.20 21.64 -10.26
C ARG A 607 21.05 20.31 -9.54
N ARG A 608 20.08 20.20 -8.63
CA ARG A 608 19.86 18.96 -7.87
C ARG A 608 19.42 17.82 -8.75
N LEU A 609 18.55 18.08 -9.74
CA LEU A 609 18.14 17.09 -10.72
C LEU A 609 19.35 16.54 -11.51
N GLY A 610 20.19 17.42 -12.02
CA GLY A 610 21.40 17.04 -12.76
C GLY A 610 22.42 16.28 -11.91
N ARG A 611 22.63 16.72 -10.67
CA ARG A 611 23.49 16.04 -9.70
C ARG A 611 22.98 14.63 -9.41
N ARG A 612 21.68 14.48 -9.19
CA ARG A 612 21.06 13.18 -8.87
C ARG A 612 21.16 12.21 -10.05
N LEU A 613 20.99 12.70 -11.29
CA LEU A 613 21.24 11.91 -12.49
C LEU A 613 22.68 11.39 -12.52
N ALA A 614 23.66 12.27 -12.29
CA ALA A 614 25.07 11.90 -12.26
C ALA A 614 25.39 10.85 -11.17
N GLU A 615 24.77 10.94 -9.99
CA GLU A 615 24.92 9.97 -8.89
C GLU A 615 24.39 8.59 -9.24
N PHE A 616 23.15 8.51 -9.75
CA PHE A 616 22.55 7.23 -10.16
C PHE A 616 23.33 6.59 -11.31
N THR A 617 23.71 7.38 -12.30
CA THR A 617 24.45 6.90 -13.48
C THR A 617 25.87 6.47 -13.11
N GLY A 618 26.53 7.22 -12.21
CA GLY A 618 27.83 6.84 -11.66
C GLY A 618 27.77 5.52 -10.90
N PHE A 619 26.73 5.32 -10.09
CA PHE A 619 26.58 4.14 -9.26
C PHE A 619 26.23 2.90 -10.08
N TYR A 620 25.11 2.95 -10.82
CA TYR A 620 24.57 1.78 -11.51
C TYR A 620 25.29 1.44 -12.82
N ILE A 621 25.77 2.44 -13.56
CA ILE A 621 26.40 2.22 -14.87
C ILE A 621 27.93 2.25 -14.79
N SER A 622 28.48 3.19 -14.01
CA SER A 622 29.93 3.41 -13.95
C SER A 622 30.62 2.74 -12.77
N HIS A 623 29.88 1.94 -11.98
CA HIS A 623 30.37 1.09 -10.88
C HIS A 623 31.14 1.89 -9.82
N ARG A 624 30.65 3.10 -9.53
CA ARG A 624 31.21 4.00 -8.51
C ARG A 624 30.36 3.94 -7.24
N PRO A 625 30.71 3.08 -6.26
CA PRO A 625 29.94 2.99 -5.02
C PRO A 625 29.92 4.33 -4.26
N GLU A 626 30.96 5.16 -4.41
CA GLU A 626 31.03 6.49 -3.80
C GLU A 626 29.98 7.47 -4.33
N THR A 627 29.45 7.25 -5.54
CA THR A 627 28.41 8.09 -6.13
C THR A 627 27.01 7.66 -5.73
N HIS A 628 26.86 6.63 -4.88
CA HIS A 628 25.54 6.22 -4.41
C HIS A 628 24.80 7.44 -3.80
N PRO A 629 23.54 7.69 -4.18
CA PRO A 629 22.72 8.81 -3.70
C PRO A 629 22.73 9.10 -2.19
N ASN A 630 22.86 8.06 -1.35
CA ASN A 630 22.93 8.18 0.12
C ASN A 630 24.36 8.29 0.69
N VAL A 631 25.38 8.10 -0.15
CA VAL A 631 26.81 8.18 0.19
C VAL A 631 27.37 9.52 -0.30
N ALA A 632 27.19 9.85 -1.58
CA ALA A 632 27.64 11.08 -2.21
C ALA A 632 27.03 12.35 -1.58
N SER A 633 25.74 12.29 -1.23
CA SER A 633 25.01 13.39 -0.57
C SER A 633 25.47 13.67 0.87
N LYS A 634 26.28 12.79 1.47
CA LYS A 634 26.90 13.04 2.80
C LYS A 634 28.25 13.77 2.70
N ALA A 635 28.91 13.77 1.54
CA ALA A 635 30.32 14.16 1.42
C ALA A 635 30.57 15.59 0.88
N VAL A 636 29.62 16.22 0.17
CA VAL A 636 29.90 17.49 -0.56
C VAL A 636 28.92 18.64 -0.26
N ASP A 637 27.68 18.36 0.18
CA ASP A 637 26.68 19.41 0.45
C ASP A 637 27.04 20.31 1.67
N TYR A 638 28.07 19.96 2.46
CA TYR A 638 28.48 20.74 3.64
C TYR A 638 29.49 21.88 3.38
N ASN A 639 30.29 21.83 2.30
CA ASN A 639 31.43 22.74 2.14
C ASN A 639 31.19 23.94 1.19
N PHE A 640 30.11 23.93 0.41
CA PHE A 640 29.77 25.06 -0.49
C PHE A 640 28.72 26.03 0.10
N TRP A 641 28.20 25.73 1.29
CA TRP A 641 27.13 26.47 1.96
C TRP A 641 27.64 27.58 2.87
N LYS A 642 27.57 28.84 2.42
CA LYS A 642 27.62 30.01 3.33
C LYS A 642 26.20 30.45 3.73
N GLY A 643 25.56 29.59 4.54
CA GLY A 643 24.28 29.84 5.28
C GLY A 643 23.04 29.32 4.57
N PRO A 644 21.96 28.87 5.26
CA PRO A 644 21.79 27.52 5.84
C PRO A 644 20.77 26.63 5.06
N ILE A 645 21.23 25.49 4.53
CA ILE A 645 20.39 24.31 4.25
C ILE A 645 20.81 23.34 5.34
N PRO A 646 19.88 22.94 6.22
CA PRO A 646 20.21 22.02 7.28
C PRO A 646 20.44 20.62 6.68
N PRO A 647 21.46 19.90 7.16
CA PRO A 647 21.70 18.54 6.72
C PRO A 647 20.57 17.58 7.10
N ARG A 648 20.47 16.44 6.42
CA ARG A 648 19.56 15.32 6.77
C ARG A 648 19.75 14.77 8.19
N SER A 649 20.81 15.18 8.89
CA SER A 649 21.12 14.84 10.28
C SER A 649 20.91 16.01 11.26
N ALA A 650 20.30 17.11 10.82
CA ALA A 650 19.99 18.24 11.71
C ALA A 650 18.91 17.84 12.72
N ASP A 651 19.04 18.39 13.92
CA ASP A 651 18.07 18.27 15.01
C ASP A 651 16.65 18.65 14.50
N PRO A 652 15.63 17.82 14.74
CA PRO A 652 14.23 18.15 14.43
C PRO A 652 13.80 19.55 14.92
N ALA A 653 14.43 20.05 16.00
CA ALA A 653 14.19 21.41 16.51
C ALA A 653 14.72 22.53 15.57
N ASP A 654 15.80 22.28 14.82
CA ASP A 654 16.33 23.24 13.84
C ASP A 654 15.54 23.24 12.51
N LEU A 655 14.94 22.11 12.16
CA LEU A 655 13.94 22.04 11.07
C LEU A 655 12.63 22.75 11.45
N LEU A 656 12.27 22.78 12.75
CA LEU A 656 11.12 23.52 13.26
C LEU A 656 11.34 25.05 13.26
N LYS A 657 12.58 25.53 13.45
CA LYS A 657 12.90 26.97 13.40
C LYS A 657 12.63 27.60 12.02
N LEU A 658 12.72 26.82 10.93
CA LEU A 658 12.35 27.26 9.58
C LEU A 658 10.83 27.38 9.38
N ASN A 659 10.02 26.72 10.20
CA ASN A 659 8.55 26.84 10.21
C ASN A 659 8.03 27.89 11.21
N LEU A 660 8.92 28.56 11.96
CA LEU A 660 8.55 29.49 13.03
C LEU A 660 9.34 30.82 13.00
N MET A 661 9.94 31.21 11.87
CA MET A 661 10.39 32.60 11.75
C MET A 661 9.18 33.54 11.76
N ARG A 662 8.94 34.16 12.92
CA ARG A 662 8.25 35.45 12.98
C ARG A 662 9.02 36.43 12.10
N PHE A 663 8.24 37.14 11.30
CA PHE A 663 8.69 38.17 10.39
C PHE A 663 9.01 39.43 11.22
N ASP A 664 10.26 39.61 11.63
CA ASP A 664 10.72 40.75 12.45
C ASP A 664 11.53 41.79 11.63
N GLY A 665 11.04 42.17 10.45
CA GLY A 665 11.60 43.25 9.62
C GLY A 665 10.51 43.98 8.83
N PRO A 666 10.66 45.28 8.54
CA PRO A 666 9.59 46.07 7.96
C PRO A 666 9.41 45.69 6.49
N VAL A 667 8.28 45.05 6.16
CA VAL A 667 7.77 45.01 4.79
C VAL A 667 6.72 46.10 4.68
N GLU A 668 7.05 47.13 3.90
CA GLU A 668 6.06 47.99 3.29
C GLU A 668 5.27 47.14 2.28
N CYS A 669 4.12 46.63 2.73
CA CYS A 669 3.08 46.14 1.85
C CYS A 669 2.09 47.28 1.69
N GLU A 670 1.91 47.78 0.46
CA GLU A 670 0.86 48.75 0.15
C GLU A 670 -0.49 48.21 0.66
N MET A 671 -1.03 48.92 1.65
CA MET A 671 -2.27 48.56 2.30
C MET A 671 -3.39 48.52 1.26
N LEU A 672 -4.09 47.38 1.21
CA LEU A 672 -5.52 47.38 0.93
C LEU A 672 -6.15 48.49 1.78
N SER A 673 -6.73 49.49 1.12
CA SER A 673 -7.30 50.67 1.78
C SER A 673 -8.24 50.26 2.93
N ALA A 674 -8.39 51.09 3.96
CA ALA A 674 -9.30 50.84 5.09
C ALA A 674 -10.74 50.47 4.66
N LYS A 675 -11.17 50.91 3.47
CA LYS A 675 -12.45 50.51 2.83
C LYS A 675 -12.54 49.02 2.47
N ALA A 676 -11.42 48.36 2.18
CA ALA A 676 -11.37 46.94 1.86
C ALA A 676 -11.39 46.06 3.14
N LEU A 677 -10.87 46.58 4.26
CA LEU A 677 -10.97 45.93 5.57
C LEU A 677 -12.41 45.94 6.12
N ASP A 678 -13.17 47.01 5.89
CA ASP A 678 -14.59 47.09 6.27
C ASP A 678 -15.49 46.15 5.42
N SER A 679 -14.97 45.60 4.32
CA SER A 679 -15.70 44.69 3.41
C SER A 679 -15.38 43.21 3.61
N LEU A 680 -14.51 42.87 4.56
CA LEU A 680 -14.25 41.48 4.93
C LEU A 680 -15.31 41.00 5.94
N PRO A 681 -15.91 39.80 5.76
CA PRO A 681 -16.91 39.30 6.68
C PRO A 681 -16.28 39.03 8.06
N VAL A 682 -16.64 39.87 9.04
CA VAL A 682 -16.35 39.63 10.46
C VAL A 682 -17.32 38.58 10.97
N TYR A 683 -16.85 37.37 11.22
CA TYR A 683 -17.62 36.37 11.94
C TYR A 683 -17.53 36.64 13.45
N PRO A 684 -18.66 36.83 14.15
CA PRO A 684 -18.64 37.03 15.60
C PRO A 684 -18.20 35.76 16.33
N ALA A 685 -17.39 35.92 17.38
CA ALA A 685 -16.89 34.83 18.24
C ALA A 685 -17.97 34.15 19.11
N THR A 686 -19.23 34.56 18.97
CA THR A 686 -20.38 33.97 19.69
C THR A 686 -21.54 33.76 18.72
N LEU A 687 -22.05 32.53 18.69
CA LEU A 687 -23.22 32.16 17.90
C LEU A 687 -24.45 32.96 18.37
N PRO A 688 -25.32 33.45 17.45
CA PRO A 688 -26.50 34.21 17.82
C PRO A 688 -27.43 33.37 18.70
N THR A 689 -27.95 33.95 19.77
CA THR A 689 -29.01 33.36 20.57
C THR A 689 -30.24 34.26 20.56
N ASP A 690 -31.43 33.68 20.63
CA ASP A 690 -32.66 34.45 20.83
C ASP A 690 -32.71 35.07 22.24
N SER A 691 -33.76 35.85 22.53
CA SER A 691 -33.97 36.47 23.84
C SER A 691 -34.15 35.46 24.99
N ALA A 692 -34.21 34.15 24.69
CA ALA A 692 -34.26 33.07 25.65
C ALA A 692 -32.95 32.26 25.72
N GLY A 693 -31.89 32.66 25.00
CA GLY A 693 -30.57 32.02 25.06
C GLY A 693 -30.42 30.77 24.17
N LYS A 694 -31.35 30.52 23.24
CA LYS A 694 -31.23 29.40 22.28
C LYS A 694 -30.53 29.82 21.00
N LEU A 695 -29.60 28.99 20.53
CA LEU A 695 -28.82 29.20 19.31
C LEU A 695 -29.73 29.33 18.07
N VAL A 696 -29.53 30.39 17.29
CA VAL A 696 -30.26 30.67 16.04
C VAL A 696 -29.28 30.85 14.88
N ALA A 697 -29.62 30.25 13.74
CA ALA A 697 -28.82 30.31 12.52
C ALA A 697 -28.76 31.75 11.99
N GLY A 698 -27.54 32.27 11.74
CA GLY A 698 -27.33 33.60 11.18
C GLY A 698 -27.84 33.73 9.74
N PRO A 699 -28.21 34.95 9.29
CA PRO A 699 -28.77 35.16 7.97
C PRO A 699 -27.68 35.01 6.89
N GLY A 700 -27.76 33.93 6.12
CA GLY A 700 -26.82 33.61 5.04
C GLY A 700 -27.10 34.41 3.76
N SER A 701 -26.02 34.81 3.08
CA SER A 701 -26.04 35.36 1.73
C SER A 701 -26.37 34.27 0.69
N GLY A 702 -27.44 34.47 -0.08
CA GLY A 702 -27.54 33.99 -1.46
C GLY A 702 -27.97 32.54 -1.71
N SER A 703 -29.26 32.27 -1.50
CA SER A 703 -30.13 31.29 -2.19
C SER A 703 -29.54 29.99 -2.77
N ALA A 704 -29.68 28.90 -1.99
CA ALA A 704 -30.20 27.64 -2.52
C ALA A 704 -31.48 27.33 -1.73
N SER A 705 -32.55 26.99 -2.45
CA SER A 705 -33.91 26.76 -1.94
C SER A 705 -33.96 25.79 -0.75
N GLY A 706 -34.64 26.20 0.32
CA GLY A 706 -34.82 25.41 1.54
C GLY A 706 -35.66 24.15 1.35
N GLY A 707 -34.98 23.01 1.20
CA GLY A 707 -35.52 21.69 1.47
C GLY A 707 -34.71 21.03 2.59
N ALA A 708 -35.37 20.27 3.47
CA ALA A 708 -34.68 19.43 4.44
C ALA A 708 -33.71 18.48 3.70
N MET A 709 -32.49 18.32 4.22
CA MET A 709 -31.48 17.42 3.65
C MET A 709 -32.02 15.98 3.68
N LYS A 710 -32.06 15.32 2.53
CA LYS A 710 -32.59 13.96 2.40
C LYS A 710 -31.67 12.92 3.05
N LEU A 711 -32.24 11.91 3.70
CA LEU A 711 -31.51 10.88 4.44
C LEU A 711 -31.72 9.49 3.81
N ALA A 712 -30.64 8.74 3.60
CA ALA A 712 -30.70 7.36 3.13
C ALA A 712 -30.14 6.38 4.18
N LEU A 713 -30.85 5.27 4.40
CA LEU A 713 -30.37 4.13 5.19
C LEU A 713 -29.68 3.14 4.26
N VAL A 714 -28.41 2.87 4.49
CA VAL A 714 -27.64 1.81 3.83
C VAL A 714 -27.51 0.65 4.82
N TYR A 715 -28.33 -0.37 4.60
CA TYR A 715 -28.56 -1.45 5.55
C TYR A 715 -27.80 -2.71 5.14
N THR A 716 -26.85 -3.12 5.99
CA THR A 716 -25.87 -4.17 5.68
C THR A 716 -25.94 -5.36 6.64
N LYS A 717 -27.05 -5.54 7.39
CA LYS A 717 -27.17 -6.68 8.32
C LYS A 717 -27.15 -8.00 7.55
N MET A 718 -26.37 -8.95 8.05
CA MET A 718 -26.27 -10.33 7.59
C MET A 718 -26.19 -11.24 8.82
N GLU A 719 -26.93 -12.35 8.82
CA GLU A 719 -26.82 -13.38 9.87
C GLU A 719 -26.25 -14.70 9.34
N ASP A 720 -26.41 -14.97 8.03
CA ASP A 720 -25.97 -16.22 7.41
C ASP A 720 -24.62 -16.05 6.70
N TYR A 721 -24.64 -15.59 5.44
CA TYR A 721 -23.44 -15.45 4.60
C TYR A 721 -22.99 -13.99 4.48
N VAL A 722 -21.69 -13.75 4.68
CA VAL A 722 -21.07 -12.41 4.58
C VAL A 722 -20.32 -12.27 3.26
N HIS A 723 -20.84 -11.40 2.38
CA HIS A 723 -20.21 -11.10 1.09
C HIS A 723 -19.00 -10.17 1.28
N GLY A 724 -17.85 -10.52 0.69
CA GLY A 724 -16.65 -9.68 0.71
C GLY A 724 -16.82 -8.32 0.03
N SER A 725 -17.86 -8.16 -0.81
CA SER A 725 -18.21 -6.92 -1.51
C SER A 725 -19.04 -5.94 -0.68
N THR A 726 -19.60 -6.32 0.47
CA THR A 726 -20.58 -5.49 1.21
C THR A 726 -20.06 -4.10 1.56
N ALA A 727 -18.83 -4.00 2.07
CA ALA A 727 -18.24 -2.71 2.43
C ALA A 727 -18.00 -1.80 1.20
N ALA A 728 -17.56 -2.39 0.09
CA ALA A 728 -17.33 -1.67 -1.16
C ALA A 728 -18.65 -1.19 -1.77
N ALA A 729 -19.69 -2.05 -1.76
CA ALA A 729 -21.03 -1.71 -2.24
C ALA A 729 -21.69 -0.61 -1.40
N ALA A 730 -21.64 -0.71 -0.06
CA ALA A 730 -22.18 0.29 0.84
C ALA A 730 -21.48 1.65 0.67
N SER A 731 -20.14 1.65 0.63
CA SER A 731 -19.35 2.88 0.42
C SER A 731 -19.64 3.51 -0.94
N PHE A 732 -19.68 2.71 -2.00
CA PHE A 732 -19.97 3.20 -3.35
C PHE A 732 -21.36 3.83 -3.46
N VAL A 733 -22.40 3.19 -2.90
CA VAL A 733 -23.75 3.78 -2.87
C VAL A 733 -23.78 5.05 -2.03
N SER A 734 -23.09 5.07 -0.87
CA SER A 734 -22.97 6.26 -0.02
C SER A 734 -22.28 7.42 -0.73
N GLU A 735 -21.21 7.17 -1.49
CA GLU A 735 -20.54 8.19 -2.30
C GLU A 735 -21.46 8.76 -3.38
N LEU A 736 -22.19 7.90 -4.11
CA LEU A 736 -23.14 8.34 -5.14
C LEU A 736 -24.27 9.19 -4.56
N LEU A 737 -24.76 8.86 -3.37
CA LEU A 737 -25.81 9.61 -2.66
C LEU A 737 -25.26 10.93 -2.10
N THR A 738 -24.06 10.92 -1.51
CA THR A 738 -23.39 12.12 -0.99
C THR A 738 -23.11 13.13 -2.11
N ALA A 739 -22.68 12.66 -3.28
CA ALA A 739 -22.50 13.50 -4.46
C ALA A 739 -23.80 14.17 -4.95
N LYS A 740 -24.96 13.63 -4.56
CA LYS A 740 -26.30 14.19 -4.83
C LYS A 740 -26.86 15.02 -3.67
N GLY A 741 -26.07 15.26 -2.62
CA GLY A 741 -26.48 16.05 -1.46
C GLY A 741 -27.35 15.30 -0.43
N TRP A 742 -27.34 13.96 -0.47
CA TRP A 742 -27.99 13.13 0.53
C TRP A 742 -27.03 12.81 1.67
N ARG A 743 -27.56 12.71 2.90
CA ARG A 743 -26.83 12.13 4.02
C ARG A 743 -27.10 10.63 4.09
N THR A 744 -26.09 9.82 4.37
CA THR A 744 -26.24 8.38 4.50
C THR A 744 -25.98 7.89 5.92
N VAL A 745 -26.76 6.91 6.37
CA VAL A 745 -26.54 6.15 7.60
C VAL A 745 -26.25 4.72 7.19
N VAL A 746 -25.01 4.25 7.38
CA VAL A 746 -24.61 2.86 7.11
C VAL A 746 -24.67 2.10 8.43
N THR A 747 -25.41 0.98 8.48
CA THR A 747 -25.56 0.19 9.71
C THR A 747 -26.00 -1.24 9.44
N ASP A 748 -25.62 -2.15 10.33
CA ASP A 748 -26.10 -3.53 10.44
C ASP A 748 -27.07 -3.73 11.62
N ASP A 749 -27.45 -2.66 12.32
CA ASP A 749 -28.38 -2.71 13.44
C ASP A 749 -29.84 -2.77 12.95
N ALA A 750 -30.53 -3.88 13.26
CA ALA A 750 -31.94 -4.09 12.93
C ALA A 750 -32.86 -3.03 13.53
N ALA A 751 -32.48 -2.39 14.64
CA ALA A 751 -33.28 -1.30 15.22
C ALA A 751 -33.45 -0.12 14.25
N ALA A 752 -32.48 0.10 13.35
CA ALA A 752 -32.54 1.20 12.37
C ALA A 752 -33.63 1.03 11.32
N ILE A 753 -34.04 -0.22 11.02
CA ILE A 753 -35.11 -0.53 10.06
C ILE A 753 -36.41 -0.94 10.77
N GLU A 754 -36.36 -1.57 11.94
CA GLU A 754 -37.55 -2.05 12.67
C GLU A 754 -38.27 -0.97 13.48
N LYS A 755 -37.52 0.00 14.02
CA LYS A 755 -38.05 1.08 14.85
C LYS A 755 -37.44 2.41 14.43
N PRO A 756 -37.63 2.84 13.17
CA PRO A 756 -37.16 4.15 12.77
C PRO A 756 -37.86 5.17 13.66
N THR A 757 -37.12 6.13 14.21
CA THR A 757 -37.74 7.35 14.73
C THR A 757 -38.60 7.90 13.60
N ALA A 758 -39.93 7.87 13.79
CA ALA A 758 -40.93 8.07 12.75
C ALA A 758 -40.53 9.23 11.82
N GLU A 759 -40.48 8.96 10.50
CA GLU A 759 -40.03 9.84 9.39
C GLU A 759 -38.58 9.69 8.88
N ALA A 760 -37.69 8.95 9.54
CA ALA A 760 -36.23 9.07 9.39
C ALA A 760 -35.62 9.01 7.97
N TYR A 761 -36.03 8.11 7.07
CA TYR A 761 -35.30 7.87 5.81
C TYR A 761 -36.13 8.09 4.55
N ASP A 762 -35.57 8.82 3.59
CA ASP A 762 -36.12 9.06 2.25
C ASP A 762 -35.78 7.94 1.27
N LEU A 763 -34.79 7.09 1.57
CA LEU A 763 -34.38 5.92 0.78
C LEU A 763 -33.86 4.82 1.71
N ILE A 764 -34.24 3.56 1.45
CA ILE A 764 -33.65 2.39 2.09
C ILE A 764 -32.86 1.61 1.03
N VAL A 765 -31.62 1.27 1.33
CA VAL A 765 -30.73 0.46 0.49
C VAL A 765 -30.41 -0.82 1.24
N LEU A 766 -30.81 -1.96 0.69
CA LEU A 766 -30.43 -3.29 1.14
C LEU A 766 -29.18 -3.74 0.38
N VAL A 767 -28.07 -3.93 1.09
CA VAL A 767 -26.78 -4.32 0.52
C VAL A 767 -26.38 -5.69 1.02
N ASN A 768 -26.35 -6.67 0.11
CA ASN A 768 -25.82 -8.03 0.35
C ASN A 768 -26.41 -8.76 1.57
N ASN A 769 -27.65 -8.44 1.93
CA ASN A 769 -28.27 -8.94 3.14
C ASN A 769 -28.52 -10.45 3.08
N SER A 770 -28.30 -11.17 4.17
CA SER A 770 -28.57 -12.62 4.25
C SER A 770 -29.05 -13.04 5.64
N GLY A 771 -29.83 -14.11 5.74
CA GLY A 771 -30.42 -14.57 7.00
C GLY A 771 -31.55 -13.69 7.53
N LYS A 772 -31.81 -13.75 8.84
CA LYS A 772 -32.94 -13.02 9.47
C LYS A 772 -32.52 -11.59 9.78
N ILE A 773 -32.73 -10.71 8.81
CA ILE A 773 -32.22 -9.33 8.87
C ILE A 773 -33.13 -8.34 9.58
N PHE A 774 -34.35 -8.70 9.94
CA PHE A 774 -35.28 -7.93 10.76
C PHE A 774 -36.45 -8.83 11.16
N ASN A 775 -37.36 -8.36 12.00
CA ASN A 775 -38.61 -9.05 12.30
C ASN A 775 -39.40 -9.29 10.98
N PRO A 776 -39.78 -10.53 10.62
CA PRO A 776 -40.47 -10.84 9.36
C PRO A 776 -41.71 -10.00 9.01
N GLU A 777 -42.37 -9.38 9.99
CA GLU A 777 -43.49 -8.46 9.75
C GLU A 777 -43.06 -7.03 9.37
N CYS A 778 -41.84 -6.61 9.74
CA CYS A 778 -41.24 -5.28 9.63
C CYS A 778 -42.22 -4.16 9.20
N GLU A 779 -43.07 -3.74 10.13
CA GLU A 779 -44.11 -2.73 9.88
C GLU A 779 -43.51 -1.44 9.30
N ALA A 780 -42.33 -1.04 9.78
CA ALA A 780 -41.61 0.14 9.32
C ALA A 780 -41.20 0.11 7.84
N LEU A 781 -40.77 -1.04 7.30
CA LEU A 781 -40.47 -1.16 5.87
C LEU A 781 -41.76 -1.12 5.04
N THR A 782 -42.82 -1.75 5.54
CA THR A 782 -44.15 -1.72 4.92
C THR A 782 -44.71 -0.29 4.89
N ASP A 783 -44.58 0.46 5.97
CA ASP A 783 -44.99 1.86 6.08
C ASP A 783 -44.15 2.79 5.19
N HIS A 784 -42.84 2.54 5.07
CA HIS A 784 -41.95 3.27 4.15
C HIS A 784 -42.46 3.16 2.71
N LEU A 785 -42.81 1.94 2.28
CA LEU A 785 -43.37 1.65 0.96
C LEU A 785 -44.79 2.20 0.79
N ALA A 786 -45.66 2.07 1.80
CA ALA A 786 -47.01 2.64 1.79
C ALA A 786 -47.00 4.19 1.69
N ASN A 787 -45.89 4.82 2.07
CA ASN A 787 -45.64 6.25 1.88
C ASN A 787 -45.00 6.62 0.54
N GLY A 788 -44.84 5.67 -0.37
CA GLY A 788 -44.27 5.89 -1.70
C GLY A 788 -42.75 6.08 -1.70
N ARG A 789 -42.06 5.75 -0.60
CA ARG A 789 -40.62 5.98 -0.48
C ARG A 789 -39.82 4.83 -1.13
N PRO A 790 -38.72 5.15 -1.83
CA PRO A 790 -37.99 4.17 -2.64
C PRO A 790 -37.17 3.16 -1.84
N VAL A 791 -36.90 2.01 -2.47
CA VAL A 791 -35.98 0.97 -1.97
C VAL A 791 -35.04 0.50 -3.08
N LEU A 792 -33.75 0.35 -2.74
CA LEU A 792 -32.72 -0.23 -3.59
C LEU A 792 -32.26 -1.57 -3.01
N GLY A 793 -32.17 -2.61 -3.83
CA GLY A 793 -31.56 -3.90 -3.47
C GLY A 793 -30.29 -4.17 -4.29
N VAL A 794 -29.22 -4.57 -3.62
CA VAL A 794 -27.92 -4.89 -4.23
C VAL A 794 -27.56 -6.34 -3.96
N HIS A 795 -27.24 -7.05 -5.05
CA HIS A 795 -26.80 -8.44 -5.17
C HIS A 795 -27.59 -9.40 -4.25
N ALA A 796 -27.10 -9.68 -3.05
CA ALA A 796 -27.74 -10.65 -2.17
C ALA A 796 -28.95 -10.11 -1.37
N ALA A 797 -29.43 -8.89 -1.61
CA ALA A 797 -30.63 -8.33 -0.94
C ALA A 797 -31.89 -9.23 -0.97
N LEU A 798 -31.96 -10.20 -1.89
CA LEU A 798 -33.06 -11.18 -2.02
C LEU A 798 -32.78 -12.53 -1.34
N ALA A 799 -31.59 -12.74 -0.77
CA ALA A 799 -31.14 -13.97 -0.11
C ALA A 799 -31.30 -13.91 1.42
N CYS A 800 -32.35 -13.24 1.89
CA CYS A 800 -32.69 -13.14 3.30
C CYS A 800 -33.80 -14.13 3.66
N PHE A 801 -33.96 -14.43 4.95
CA PHE A 801 -35.08 -15.25 5.45
C PHE A 801 -35.22 -16.61 4.74
N LEU A 802 -34.14 -17.36 4.56
CA LEU A 802 -34.19 -18.69 3.93
C LEU A 802 -34.36 -19.80 5.00
N ASP A 803 -34.90 -20.96 4.60
CA ASP A 803 -35.19 -22.10 5.49
C ASP A 803 -33.99 -23.06 5.73
N GLY A 804 -32.76 -22.55 5.72
CA GLY A 804 -31.55 -23.34 5.95
C GLY A 804 -30.28 -22.50 5.83
N VAL A 805 -29.13 -23.18 5.67
CA VAL A 805 -27.83 -22.55 5.32
C VAL A 805 -27.26 -23.31 4.14
N ASP A 806 -26.98 -22.62 3.03
CA ASP A 806 -26.34 -23.24 1.88
C ASP A 806 -24.82 -23.24 2.04
N ALA A 807 -24.21 -24.44 2.07
CA ALA A 807 -22.77 -24.59 2.20
C ALA A 807 -22.01 -24.52 0.86
N VAL A 808 -22.71 -24.67 -0.28
CA VAL A 808 -22.08 -24.82 -1.62
C VAL A 808 -22.81 -24.06 -2.74
N GLY A 809 -23.88 -23.32 -2.44
CA GLY A 809 -24.63 -22.47 -3.37
C GLY A 809 -25.73 -23.19 -4.16
N ALA A 810 -25.67 -24.52 -4.28
CA ALA A 810 -26.53 -25.28 -5.18
C ALA A 810 -27.89 -25.70 -4.62
N THR A 811 -28.16 -25.54 -3.31
CA THR A 811 -29.35 -26.13 -2.68
C THR A 811 -30.54 -25.19 -2.83
N PRO A 812 -31.66 -25.59 -3.47
CA PRO A 812 -32.86 -24.76 -3.52
C PRO A 812 -33.42 -24.53 -2.11
N MET A 813 -33.61 -23.25 -1.74
CA MET A 813 -34.10 -22.83 -0.43
C MET A 813 -35.45 -22.11 -0.56
N ASN A 814 -36.31 -22.25 0.46
CA ASN A 814 -37.58 -21.54 0.51
C ASN A 814 -37.49 -20.28 1.36
N ALA A 815 -38.27 -19.28 0.96
CA ALA A 815 -38.47 -18.07 1.75
C ALA A 815 -39.33 -18.36 2.99
N THR A 816 -38.84 -17.98 4.16
CA THR A 816 -39.54 -18.00 5.45
C THR A 816 -40.25 -16.67 5.75
N CYS A 817 -39.95 -15.61 4.99
CA CYS A 817 -40.63 -14.31 5.06
C CYS A 817 -41.11 -13.89 3.66
N PRO A 818 -42.40 -13.54 3.48
CA PRO A 818 -42.91 -13.13 2.17
C PRO A 818 -42.54 -11.69 1.79
N LEU A 819 -42.12 -10.84 2.75
CA LEU A 819 -41.96 -9.40 2.53
C LEU A 819 -40.93 -9.08 1.44
N ILE A 820 -39.73 -9.68 1.50
CA ILE A 820 -38.67 -9.45 0.51
C ILE A 820 -39.15 -9.79 -0.91
N ARG A 821 -39.84 -10.92 -1.06
CA ARG A 821 -40.43 -11.35 -2.33
C ARG A 821 -41.48 -10.38 -2.84
N GLN A 822 -42.35 -9.89 -1.96
CA GLN A 822 -43.38 -8.92 -2.33
C GLN A 822 -42.77 -7.59 -2.82
N VAL A 823 -41.74 -7.10 -2.12
CA VAL A 823 -41.06 -5.84 -2.44
C VAL A 823 -40.30 -5.93 -3.76
N PHE A 824 -39.39 -6.90 -3.91
CA PHE A 824 -38.51 -6.97 -5.08
C PHE A 824 -39.10 -7.76 -6.26
N GLY A 825 -40.15 -8.55 -6.03
CA GLY A 825 -40.79 -9.38 -7.05
C GLY A 825 -40.11 -10.74 -7.26
N ALA A 826 -39.04 -11.04 -6.53
CA ALA A 826 -38.37 -12.34 -6.53
C ALA A 826 -37.79 -12.63 -5.16
N HIS A 827 -37.50 -13.90 -4.91
CA HIS A 827 -36.73 -14.35 -3.76
C HIS A 827 -35.65 -15.30 -4.26
N PHE A 828 -34.47 -15.23 -3.64
CA PHE A 828 -33.39 -16.16 -3.91
C PHE A 828 -33.84 -17.61 -3.74
N LEU A 829 -33.37 -18.49 -4.64
CA LEU A 829 -33.58 -19.93 -4.59
C LEU A 829 -32.24 -20.67 -4.36
N ASN A 830 -31.28 -20.47 -5.25
CA ASN A 830 -29.93 -21.02 -5.22
C ASN A 830 -29.03 -20.26 -6.23
N HIS A 831 -27.76 -20.64 -6.37
CA HIS A 831 -26.85 -20.11 -7.39
C HIS A 831 -25.78 -21.15 -7.78
N PRO A 832 -25.24 -21.12 -9.01
CA PRO A 832 -24.02 -21.85 -9.32
C PRO A 832 -22.78 -21.13 -8.75
N PRO A 833 -21.60 -21.77 -8.75
CA PRO A 833 -20.34 -21.09 -8.46
C PRO A 833 -20.12 -19.89 -9.41
N PRO A 834 -19.41 -18.84 -8.95
CA PRO A 834 -19.11 -17.68 -9.79
C PRO A 834 -18.42 -18.08 -11.10
N GLN A 835 -18.93 -17.57 -12.21
CA GLN A 835 -18.46 -17.92 -13.55
C GLN A 835 -18.80 -16.82 -14.56
N ASP A 836 -18.25 -16.92 -15.77
CA ASP A 836 -18.58 -16.00 -16.86
C ASP A 836 -19.95 -16.33 -17.44
N GLY A 837 -20.79 -15.32 -17.62
CA GLY A 837 -22.08 -15.41 -18.30
C GLY A 837 -22.31 -14.19 -19.18
N THR A 838 -23.09 -14.35 -20.24
CA THR A 838 -23.47 -13.24 -21.13
C THR A 838 -24.73 -12.57 -20.61
N VAL A 839 -24.64 -11.28 -20.32
CA VAL A 839 -25.75 -10.42 -19.91
C VAL A 839 -26.26 -9.64 -21.11
N LYS A 840 -27.57 -9.68 -21.34
CA LYS A 840 -28.30 -9.01 -22.42
C LYS A 840 -29.15 -7.86 -21.85
N MET A 841 -29.03 -6.70 -22.46
CA MET A 841 -29.79 -5.48 -22.12
C MET A 841 -31.17 -5.49 -22.78
N HIS A 842 -32.20 -5.08 -22.04
CA HIS A 842 -33.57 -4.93 -22.55
C HIS A 842 -33.90 -3.45 -22.79
N ARG A 843 -33.58 -2.95 -23.99
CA ARG A 843 -33.76 -1.53 -24.34
C ARG A 843 -35.19 -1.10 -24.67
N GLU A 844 -36.08 -2.07 -24.87
CA GLU A 844 -37.49 -1.84 -25.21
C GLU A 844 -38.36 -1.48 -23.98
N ALA A 845 -37.77 -1.55 -22.78
CA ALA A 845 -38.44 -1.43 -21.49
C ALA A 845 -38.72 0.02 -21.04
N GLY A 846 -39.68 0.71 -21.68
CA GLY A 846 -40.42 1.85 -21.10
C GLY A 846 -39.63 3.11 -20.71
N ASP A 847 -40.31 4.04 -20.04
CA ASP A 847 -39.87 5.42 -19.70
C ASP A 847 -38.51 5.52 -18.97
N PHE A 848 -38.02 4.42 -18.39
CA PHE A 848 -36.69 4.32 -17.78
C PHE A 848 -35.57 4.70 -18.78
N TRP A 849 -35.72 4.35 -20.06
CA TRP A 849 -34.76 4.66 -21.12
C TRP A 849 -34.87 6.07 -21.70
N ARG A 850 -35.95 6.82 -21.40
CA ARG A 850 -36.14 8.19 -21.92
C ARG A 850 -35.21 9.22 -21.27
N ALA A 851 -34.53 8.85 -20.18
CA ALA A 851 -33.44 9.65 -19.59
C ALA A 851 -32.11 9.32 -20.29
N LYS A 852 -31.78 10.10 -21.33
CA LYS A 852 -30.68 9.89 -22.30
C LYS A 852 -29.25 9.57 -21.81
N ASP A 853 -28.91 9.49 -20.52
CA ASP A 853 -27.55 9.87 -20.11
C ASP A 853 -26.72 8.93 -19.20
N MET A 854 -27.06 7.66 -18.90
CA MET A 854 -26.11 6.79 -18.15
C MET A 854 -25.97 5.33 -18.60
N LEU A 855 -27.03 4.64 -19.02
CA LEU A 855 -26.91 3.24 -19.51
C LEU A 855 -26.52 3.11 -20.98
N GLY A 856 -26.34 4.24 -21.69
CA GLY A 856 -25.97 4.25 -23.11
C GLY A 856 -24.54 3.76 -23.39
N CYS A 857 -23.66 3.75 -22.39
CA CYS A 857 -22.30 3.24 -22.50
C CYS A 857 -22.20 1.72 -22.30
N ILE A 858 -23.27 1.06 -21.83
CA ILE A 858 -23.31 -0.40 -21.70
C ILE A 858 -23.71 -0.99 -23.06
N PRO A 859 -22.96 -1.94 -23.64
CA PRO A 859 -23.32 -2.60 -24.90
C PRO A 859 -24.59 -3.44 -24.74
N ASP A 860 -25.25 -3.78 -25.86
CA ASP A 860 -26.50 -4.58 -25.85
C ASP A 860 -26.33 -5.96 -25.24
N THR A 861 -25.13 -6.52 -25.38
CA THR A 861 -24.69 -7.75 -24.72
C THR A 861 -23.27 -7.57 -24.21
N PHE A 862 -22.95 -8.15 -23.06
CA PHE A 862 -21.60 -8.20 -22.51
C PHE A 862 -21.38 -9.46 -21.69
N THR A 863 -20.14 -9.95 -21.67
CA THR A 863 -19.72 -11.01 -20.75
C THR A 863 -19.38 -10.42 -19.39
N HIS A 864 -19.83 -11.08 -18.33
CA HIS A 864 -19.61 -10.66 -16.96
C HIS A 864 -19.30 -11.87 -16.08
N HIS A 865 -18.34 -11.72 -15.18
CA HIS A 865 -17.98 -12.75 -14.21
C HIS A 865 -18.68 -12.47 -12.89
N ASP A 866 -19.67 -13.28 -12.53
CA ASP A 866 -20.48 -13.04 -11.33
C ASP A 866 -21.10 -14.33 -10.78
N GLU A 867 -21.76 -14.22 -9.63
CA GLU A 867 -22.56 -15.26 -9.01
C GLU A 867 -24.03 -15.08 -9.40
N PHE A 868 -24.44 -15.70 -10.50
CA PHE A 868 -25.78 -15.51 -11.07
C PHE A 868 -26.87 -16.22 -10.24
N PHE A 869 -27.62 -15.45 -9.46
CA PHE A 869 -28.68 -15.97 -8.59
C PHE A 869 -29.88 -16.49 -9.39
N ASN A 870 -30.35 -17.68 -9.05
CA ASN A 870 -31.64 -18.19 -9.46
C ASN A 870 -32.71 -17.75 -8.46
N PHE A 871 -33.93 -17.59 -8.97
CA PHE A 871 -35.06 -17.09 -8.18
C PHE A 871 -36.17 -18.13 -8.11
N SER A 872 -36.93 -18.10 -7.01
CA SER A 872 -38.05 -19.03 -6.79
C SER A 872 -39.20 -18.85 -7.78
N CYS A 873 -39.22 -17.73 -8.52
CA CYS A 873 -40.18 -17.47 -9.58
C CYS A 873 -39.62 -16.50 -10.62
N ASN A 874 -40.23 -16.46 -11.82
CA ASN A 874 -39.94 -15.44 -12.82
C ASN A 874 -40.61 -14.11 -12.41
N PRO A 875 -39.84 -13.08 -12.02
CA PRO A 875 -40.40 -11.83 -11.51
C PRO A 875 -41.15 -11.03 -12.57
N VAL A 876 -40.83 -11.20 -13.85
CA VAL A 876 -41.51 -10.51 -14.95
C VAL A 876 -42.91 -11.07 -15.13
N ALA A 877 -43.03 -12.40 -15.16
CA ALA A 877 -44.31 -13.08 -15.36
C ALA A 877 -45.25 -12.95 -14.15
N GLU A 878 -44.73 -13.05 -12.93
CA GLU A 878 -45.57 -13.09 -11.72
C GLU A 878 -45.83 -11.70 -11.11
N PHE A 879 -44.84 -10.82 -11.11
CA PHE A 879 -44.92 -9.51 -10.44
C PHE A 879 -44.92 -8.32 -11.41
N GLY A 880 -44.83 -8.57 -12.73
CA GLY A 880 -44.83 -7.52 -13.74
C GLY A 880 -43.63 -6.58 -13.62
N VAL A 881 -42.49 -7.05 -13.10
CA VAL A 881 -41.28 -6.20 -13.01
C VAL A 881 -40.81 -5.84 -14.41
N THR A 882 -40.14 -4.69 -14.54
CA THR A 882 -39.56 -4.23 -15.79
C THR A 882 -38.08 -4.65 -15.86
N PRO A 883 -37.73 -5.69 -16.63
CA PRO A 883 -36.34 -6.15 -16.73
C PRO A 883 -35.51 -5.13 -17.51
N LEU A 884 -34.32 -4.82 -16.99
CA LEU A 884 -33.32 -3.97 -17.65
C LEU A 884 -32.18 -4.80 -18.24
N ALA A 885 -31.85 -5.92 -17.59
CA ALA A 885 -30.89 -6.88 -18.09
C ALA A 885 -31.27 -8.32 -17.66
N SER A 886 -30.95 -9.29 -18.52
CA SER A 886 -31.08 -10.72 -18.25
C SER A 886 -29.78 -11.45 -18.57
N VAL A 887 -29.49 -12.54 -17.86
CA VAL A 887 -28.37 -13.43 -18.20
C VAL A 887 -28.84 -14.53 -19.16
N ASP A 888 -27.99 -14.88 -20.12
CA ASP A 888 -28.22 -15.97 -21.07
C ASP A 888 -27.71 -17.29 -20.50
N GLU A 889 -28.64 -18.15 -20.04
CA GLU A 889 -28.34 -19.45 -19.45
C GLU A 889 -27.65 -20.43 -20.41
N SER A 890 -27.63 -20.18 -21.72
CA SER A 890 -26.85 -21.01 -22.65
C SER A 890 -25.33 -20.77 -22.56
N THR A 891 -24.92 -19.69 -21.87
CA THR A 891 -23.52 -19.24 -21.80
C THR A 891 -22.83 -19.59 -20.48
N TYR A 892 -23.57 -20.15 -19.51
CA TYR A 892 -23.05 -20.58 -18.21
C TYR A 892 -23.80 -21.83 -17.74
N THR A 893 -23.36 -22.46 -16.65
CA THR A 893 -23.99 -23.68 -16.11
C THR A 893 -24.65 -23.45 -14.76
N GLY A 894 -25.81 -24.09 -14.55
CA GLY A 894 -26.54 -24.06 -13.27
C GLY A 894 -27.65 -23.01 -13.16
N GLY A 895 -28.01 -22.33 -14.25
CA GLY A 895 -29.23 -21.53 -14.36
C GLY A 895 -30.50 -22.39 -14.32
N THR A 896 -31.58 -21.86 -13.74
CA THR A 896 -32.87 -22.57 -13.61
C THR A 896 -34.09 -21.74 -14.01
N MET A 897 -33.87 -20.53 -14.54
CA MET A 897 -34.90 -19.56 -14.90
C MET A 897 -35.36 -19.69 -16.37
N GLY A 898 -34.60 -20.40 -17.21
CA GLY A 898 -34.92 -20.65 -18.62
C GLY A 898 -34.64 -19.43 -19.53
N GLU A 899 -35.47 -19.24 -20.57
CA GLU A 899 -35.27 -18.18 -21.58
C GLU A 899 -35.35 -16.74 -21.02
N GLN A 900 -35.92 -16.57 -19.82
CA GLN A 900 -36.06 -15.28 -19.16
C GLN A 900 -35.44 -15.33 -17.76
N HIS A 901 -34.13 -15.10 -17.68
CA HIS A 901 -33.40 -14.94 -16.42
C HIS A 901 -33.10 -13.45 -16.14
N PRO A 902 -34.06 -12.64 -15.65
CA PRO A 902 -33.82 -11.25 -15.28
C PRO A 902 -32.82 -11.18 -14.12
N ILE A 903 -31.84 -10.26 -14.23
CA ILE A 903 -30.80 -10.07 -13.20
C ILE A 903 -30.70 -8.61 -12.75
N VAL A 904 -31.18 -7.65 -13.54
CA VAL A 904 -31.36 -6.25 -13.13
C VAL A 904 -32.75 -5.79 -13.57
N TRP A 905 -33.54 -5.21 -12.66
CA TRP A 905 -34.89 -4.75 -12.95
C TRP A 905 -35.35 -3.62 -12.03
N CYS A 906 -36.44 -2.98 -12.43
CA CYS A 906 -37.16 -2.02 -11.60
C CYS A 906 -38.66 -2.30 -11.59
N ARG A 907 -39.38 -1.74 -10.62
CA ARG A 907 -40.84 -1.77 -10.56
C ARG A 907 -41.38 -0.60 -9.72
N GLU A 908 -42.68 -0.42 -9.77
CA GLU A 908 -43.45 0.35 -8.80
C GLU A 908 -44.22 -0.62 -7.89
N TYR A 909 -44.40 -0.24 -6.62
CA TYR A 909 -45.03 -1.08 -5.60
C TYR A 909 -46.01 -0.27 -4.74
N GLY A 910 -47.20 -0.84 -4.49
CA GLY A 910 -48.25 -0.26 -3.65
C GLY A 910 -48.98 0.94 -4.27
N ASP A 911 -50.02 1.43 -3.59
CA ASP A 911 -50.95 2.46 -4.10
C ASP A 911 -50.31 3.83 -4.36
N LYS A 912 -49.19 4.12 -3.68
CA LYS A 912 -48.42 5.37 -3.88
C LYS A 912 -47.25 5.20 -4.85
N ASN A 913 -47.18 4.09 -5.58
CA ASN A 913 -46.14 3.79 -6.58
C ASN A 913 -44.72 3.95 -6.04
N ALA A 914 -44.41 3.32 -4.90
CA ALA A 914 -43.06 3.30 -4.35
C ALA A 914 -42.10 2.69 -5.38
N LYS A 915 -41.04 3.40 -5.72
CA LYS A 915 -40.07 2.95 -6.72
C LYS A 915 -39.10 1.94 -6.12
N ILE A 916 -38.95 0.80 -6.79
CA ILE A 916 -38.03 -0.27 -6.38
C ILE A 916 -37.04 -0.53 -7.51
N PHE A 917 -35.76 -0.70 -7.16
CA PHE A 917 -34.70 -1.08 -8.08
C PHE A 917 -33.90 -2.23 -7.48
N TYR A 918 -33.58 -3.23 -8.30
CA TYR A 918 -32.72 -4.34 -7.90
C TYR A 918 -31.63 -4.59 -8.93
N CYS A 919 -30.41 -4.76 -8.45
CA CYS A 919 -29.26 -5.21 -9.23
C CYS A 919 -28.73 -6.49 -8.61
N GLY A 920 -28.94 -7.63 -9.26
CA GLY A 920 -28.43 -8.93 -8.82
C GLY A 920 -26.95 -9.16 -9.14
N LEU A 921 -26.35 -8.28 -9.94
CA LEU A 921 -24.91 -8.28 -10.20
C LEU A 921 -24.17 -7.55 -9.08
N GLY A 922 -22.90 -7.88 -8.86
CA GLY A 922 -22.08 -7.21 -7.85
C GLY A 922 -21.51 -8.12 -6.76
N HIS A 923 -21.27 -9.41 -7.02
CA HIS A 923 -20.70 -10.32 -6.02
C HIS A 923 -19.30 -9.85 -5.58
N PHE A 924 -18.49 -9.26 -6.48
CA PHE A 924 -17.09 -8.97 -6.24
C PHE A 924 -16.83 -7.50 -5.85
N SER A 925 -15.99 -7.26 -4.84
CA SER A 925 -15.65 -5.90 -4.37
C SER A 925 -15.07 -5.01 -5.48
N SER A 926 -14.36 -5.62 -6.44
CA SER A 926 -13.76 -4.90 -7.57
C SER A 926 -14.79 -4.14 -8.41
N GLU A 927 -16.06 -4.51 -8.36
CA GLU A 927 -17.14 -3.96 -9.19
C GLU A 927 -17.61 -2.57 -8.72
N TYR A 928 -17.22 -2.19 -7.50
CA TYR A 928 -17.63 -0.96 -6.81
C TYR A 928 -16.45 0.01 -6.68
N THR A 929 -16.03 0.66 -7.77
CA THR A 929 -14.90 1.61 -7.77
C THR A 929 -15.28 2.98 -8.32
N ALA A 930 -14.76 4.05 -7.71
CA ALA A 930 -15.03 5.44 -8.09
C ALA A 930 -14.53 5.79 -9.52
N THR A 931 -13.45 5.15 -9.98
CA THR A 931 -12.92 5.27 -11.36
C THR A 931 -13.68 4.40 -12.38
N GLY A 932 -14.73 3.71 -11.96
CA GLY A 932 -15.42 2.65 -12.68
C GLY A 932 -16.33 3.08 -13.83
N GLU A 933 -16.00 4.13 -14.59
CA GLU A 933 -16.79 4.52 -15.77
C GLU A 933 -16.92 3.37 -16.80
N LYS A 934 -16.01 2.38 -16.71
CA LYS A 934 -15.98 1.17 -17.55
C LYS A 934 -16.50 -0.11 -16.87
N LYS A 935 -17.08 -0.06 -15.66
CA LYS A 935 -17.65 -1.24 -14.98
C LYS A 935 -19.18 -1.19 -14.98
N PHE A 936 -19.81 -2.28 -15.43
CA PHE A 936 -21.26 -2.31 -15.69
C PHE A 936 -22.12 -2.20 -14.42
N VAL A 937 -21.74 -2.85 -13.32
CA VAL A 937 -22.45 -2.78 -12.02
C VAL A 937 -22.54 -1.34 -11.51
N ALA A 938 -21.43 -0.59 -11.55
CA ALA A 938 -21.38 0.81 -11.18
C ALA A 938 -22.37 1.67 -12.00
N GLN A 939 -22.51 1.39 -13.29
CA GLN A 939 -23.46 2.10 -14.16
C GLN A 939 -24.92 1.74 -13.86
N PHE A 940 -25.21 0.47 -13.58
CA PHE A 940 -26.56 0.06 -13.14
C PHE A 940 -26.97 0.74 -11.84
N LEU A 941 -26.08 0.81 -10.86
CA LEU A 941 -26.38 1.47 -9.58
C LEU A 941 -26.57 2.98 -9.72
N ARG A 942 -25.77 3.65 -10.57
CA ARG A 942 -25.98 5.07 -10.89
C ARG A 942 -27.34 5.31 -11.55
N ALA A 943 -27.71 4.46 -12.51
CA ALA A 943 -29.01 4.53 -13.17
C ALA A 943 -30.17 4.24 -12.21
N GLY A 944 -30.02 3.22 -11.36
CA GLY A 944 -30.99 2.85 -10.34
C GLY A 944 -31.21 3.98 -9.34
N LEU A 945 -30.15 4.57 -8.78
CA LEU A 945 -30.26 5.72 -7.90
C LEU A 945 -30.91 6.93 -8.57
N LYS A 946 -30.63 7.19 -9.85
CA LYS A 946 -31.30 8.25 -10.61
C LYS A 946 -32.80 7.97 -10.77
N TYR A 947 -33.18 6.72 -11.05
CA TYR A 947 -34.58 6.31 -11.14
C TYR A 947 -35.33 6.48 -9.79
N LEU A 948 -34.70 6.04 -8.70
CA LEU A 948 -35.27 6.09 -7.35
C LEU A 948 -35.39 7.51 -6.81
N THR A 949 -34.36 8.33 -7.00
CA THR A 949 -34.28 9.69 -6.41
C THR A 949 -34.82 10.79 -7.32
N GLY A 950 -34.90 10.54 -8.64
CA GLY A 950 -35.22 11.54 -9.66
C GLY A 950 -34.09 12.53 -9.98
N GLN A 951 -32.88 12.34 -9.41
CA GLN A 951 -31.72 13.24 -9.52
C GLN A 951 -30.53 12.59 -10.22
#